data_AF-A0A0F9RTD2-F1
#
_entry.id   AF-A0A0F9RTD2-F1
#
_cell.length_a   1.000
_cell.length_b   1.000
_cell.length_c   1.000
_cell.angle_alpha   90.00
_cell.angle_beta   90.00
_cell.angle_gamma   90.00
#
_symmetry.space_group_name_H-M   'P 1'
#
loop_
_entity.id
_entity.type
_entity.pdbx_description
1 polymer ?
#
loop_
_entity_poly.entity_id
_entity_poly.type
_entity_poly.pdbx_seq_one_letter_code
_entity_poly.pdbx_strand_id
1 'polypeptide(L)'
;MYNHNKSSSNQMKHHSQHSLGKKKKELIILISLTGLLFFINVSNVSYKSNSNVEFISEQSIDPISDLLKIAAQEPNGKPLLVSQYANITESYTGSNLPTNVSFILQKDWISKNINISFEGVSQKKNIVKNGTFDSDYHGWTYKTNDPAEFEGSNQTGTGSVQIKYLGGAKNKDDYAYFEQNISLQEELTSGKLALLSLDYFCKRNRPTNFTAYLAIIIGNVETNITYDFPTAIQEDSWETLTLVYNPVASNQILPGNVTVRAGIYTVEATSVGQWGTFDIDNIQFDLWTKPNQMNIVRIKDVEFNSNYTYINTTYGKGYYYNATERTLPGTGNIEFTISQNIIGIDDFDIAIITITANLMKRINSSMNGLDGSLFTPGTPITWRTNLVITIPNDYKNNRAEITKPPDWNITQILDGYDVNRIQDCTGTNPGSVKFSIPNGIFDQGLWEIEVTSSNYIANGSLFVWNETAYIEESSITMGSSYRINVGLNDSLIGELTDTQINFTIEYPNGTIFYQNTSIPYSIEMNFGTYDVGKNMTIGTYQVILLWTNNQSYSSRDKVGFLQFGFDVWHHTNLTAVKSYEEKVSGEPFLMKVEFFDDDSNIFIDFATVTYNSTFGTSGTMVYFGSGVYVIDMDISGLPLGNHYFSFNASKIHYENQSIRNLIQLKIINQTLALEIPQTVINVDAYSYAILLLKVKGASSGTLLPGGANITTDWHKEYWVTDHLNGTATLNFSTNHVPDGGIIETFTVTVFANKTNFGSTSAFISITVHPLSTDINVNASTIDVKLNTNFILKLNYSDDETDQIISEAILNVSWGSSYNILSNDNNYIINFSTFDLSLGSYTLFFQLSHPGYETAFANVYVNVLPLEIDVETIALNGTLDVFAGGSSVIRILLTEESSGNTIDNANVTFSWRFRLFGELEYVGNGIYELILNIPESAEGAYTLNIIIITDDPELKNRNFPLNIYVLRGTPTNFLFIGIVIALLSVVGVLATLSLRSYVIIPRKRKNEQIFQNTIQVFKDVKNIQAVMFIQKLSGVPFFNKDYTTFDSGDNSLLSGFIQAITIFGEKMINGETSDQKRKHKAIYSKHIIELNFKYFHLLICDYQSVRSLLILKEHSSDRLKRQFYLLSVEIDAKLGDKIEKFSGDLTGFETKINILLDKFLSLYYSEPFKLVDSASYMQYLKKSRELQSIDVRILNVIIARTKFEKEFTLNKIVEETNEKNIDLIYGSLLNLIGRNIIVPIHYKKGDSHPLLGGLK
;
A
#
# COMPACT_ATOMS: atom_id res chain seq x y z
N MET A 1 -49.22 -18.73 8.79
CA MET A 1 -49.97 -19.92 8.27
C MET A 1 -49.53 -20.17 6.82
N TYR A 2 -49.63 -21.43 6.35
CA TYR A 2 -49.64 -21.94 4.95
C TYR A 2 -49.10 -21.03 3.81
N ASN A 3 -48.04 -21.43 3.08
CA ASN A 3 -48.05 -22.34 1.89
C ASN A 3 -48.80 -21.75 0.68
N HIS A 4 -48.36 -21.86 -0.59
CA HIS A 4 -47.37 -22.73 -1.27
C HIS A 4 -47.04 -22.07 -2.65
N ASN A 5 -46.02 -22.36 -3.50
CA ASN A 5 -44.69 -23.02 -3.50
C ASN A 5 -44.15 -22.99 -4.98
N LYS A 6 -42.99 -23.59 -5.28
CA LYS A 6 -42.30 -23.77 -6.60
C LYS A 6 -41.53 -22.54 -7.15
N SER A 7 -40.44 -22.71 -7.92
CA SER A 7 -39.54 -23.88 -8.12
C SER A 7 -38.28 -23.53 -8.93
N SER A 8 -37.08 -23.81 -8.40
CA SER A 8 -36.10 -24.74 -9.03
C SER A 8 -34.79 -24.76 -8.24
N SER A 9 -34.18 -25.93 -8.11
CA SER A 9 -32.85 -26.12 -7.51
C SER A 9 -32.22 -27.41 -8.02
N ASN A 10 -30.91 -27.38 -8.27
CA ASN A 10 -30.13 -28.58 -8.56
C ASN A 10 -29.10 -28.79 -7.45
N GLN A 11 -29.27 -29.88 -6.69
CA GLN A 11 -28.23 -30.48 -5.85
C GLN A 11 -27.79 -31.81 -6.47
N MET A 12 -26.51 -32.12 -6.37
CA MET A 12 -26.02 -33.50 -6.42
C MET A 12 -25.33 -33.89 -5.10
N LYS A 13 -25.09 -35.18 -4.93
CA LYS A 13 -25.26 -35.86 -3.63
C LYS A 13 -24.08 -36.77 -3.28
N HIS A 14 -23.73 -36.79 -1.99
CA HIS A 14 -22.94 -37.84 -1.32
C HIS A 14 -21.49 -38.04 -1.85
N HIS A 15 -20.60 -38.81 -1.23
CA HIS A 15 -20.71 -39.67 -0.03
C HIS A 15 -19.48 -39.52 0.88
N SER A 16 -19.65 -39.78 2.17
CA SER A 16 -18.52 -40.04 3.09
C SER A 16 -18.18 -41.53 3.12
N GLN A 17 -16.88 -41.85 3.26
CA GLN A 17 -16.42 -43.12 3.83
C GLN A 17 -15.06 -42.96 4.53
N HIS A 18 -14.75 -43.86 5.45
CA HIS A 18 -13.74 -43.63 6.49
C HIS A 18 -12.43 -44.39 6.27
N SER A 19 -11.40 -43.93 6.98
CA SER A 19 -10.02 -44.43 7.06
C SER A 19 -9.75 -45.94 6.84
N LEU A 20 -8.81 -46.25 5.95
CA LEU A 20 -7.91 -47.41 6.04
C LEU A 20 -6.60 -47.12 5.28
N GLY A 21 -5.47 -47.72 5.69
CA GLY A 21 -4.19 -47.63 4.95
C GLY A 21 -3.06 -46.77 5.54
N LYS A 22 -3.09 -46.36 6.82
CA LYS A 22 -1.99 -45.61 7.47
C LYS A 22 -0.74 -46.50 7.73
N LYS A 23 -0.02 -46.92 6.68
CA LYS A 23 1.24 -47.70 6.83
C LYS A 23 2.21 -47.64 5.63
N LYS A 24 2.46 -46.45 5.04
CA LYS A 24 3.49 -46.29 3.98
C LYS A 24 4.13 -44.88 3.82
N LYS A 25 4.29 -44.10 4.90
CA LYS A 25 4.93 -42.75 4.86
C LYS A 25 6.19 -42.55 5.71
N GLU A 26 6.55 -43.47 6.59
CA GLU A 26 7.67 -43.26 7.55
C GLU A 26 9.06 -43.59 6.95
N LEU A 27 9.14 -44.44 5.92
CA LEU A 27 10.44 -44.84 5.33
C LEU A 27 11.11 -43.74 4.48
N ILE A 28 10.35 -42.79 3.94
CA ILE A 28 10.88 -41.72 3.06
C ILE A 28 11.35 -40.50 3.87
N ILE A 29 10.69 -40.22 5.01
CA ILE A 29 11.09 -39.10 5.88
C ILE A 29 12.40 -39.40 6.61
N LEU A 30 12.64 -40.66 7.00
CA LEU A 30 13.84 -41.05 7.75
C LEU A 30 15.14 -40.87 6.93
N ILE A 31 15.11 -41.07 5.61
CA ILE A 31 16.29 -40.87 4.73
C ILE A 31 16.59 -39.38 4.53
N SER A 32 15.57 -38.51 4.57
CA SER A 32 15.76 -37.07 4.38
C SER A 32 16.30 -36.35 5.62
N LEU A 33 16.20 -36.95 6.81
CA LEU A 33 16.57 -36.27 8.06
C LEU A 33 18.07 -36.44 8.40
N THR A 34 18.67 -37.60 8.07
CA THR A 34 20.07 -37.91 8.36
C THR A 34 21.05 -37.07 7.53
N GLY A 35 20.66 -36.67 6.31
CA GLY A 35 21.51 -35.86 5.42
C GLY A 35 21.66 -34.39 5.83
N LEU A 36 20.76 -33.86 6.67
CA LEU A 36 20.76 -32.45 7.07
C LEU A 36 21.68 -32.15 8.27
N LEU A 37 21.99 -33.18 9.08
CA LEU A 37 22.77 -33.05 10.32
C LEU A 37 24.29 -32.98 10.11
N PHE A 38 24.79 -33.13 8.89
CA PHE A 38 26.23 -33.15 8.60
C PHE A 38 26.83 -31.80 8.15
N PHE A 39 26.02 -30.74 8.03
CA PHE A 39 26.46 -29.42 7.55
C PHE A 39 26.20 -28.25 8.52
N ILE A 40 25.78 -28.53 9.76
CA ILE A 40 25.70 -27.52 10.83
C ILE A 40 26.82 -27.79 11.84
N ASN A 41 28.03 -27.34 11.52
CA ASN A 41 29.07 -27.02 12.49
C ASN A 41 30.17 -26.15 11.86
N VAL A 42 30.96 -25.48 12.71
CA VAL A 42 32.03 -24.50 12.40
C VAL A 42 31.54 -23.07 12.06
N SER A 43 32.25 -22.08 12.61
CA SER A 43 32.20 -20.62 12.33
C SER A 43 30.97 -19.79 12.78
N ASN A 44 30.73 -19.76 14.09
CA ASN A 44 30.33 -18.52 14.78
C ASN A 44 31.58 -17.86 15.38
N VAL A 45 31.89 -16.60 15.04
CA VAL A 45 32.57 -15.60 15.92
C VAL A 45 32.12 -14.19 15.49
N SER A 46 31.94 -13.34 16.49
CA SER A 46 31.56 -11.91 16.48
C SER A 46 32.09 -11.02 15.36
N TYR A 47 31.25 -10.05 14.97
CA TYR A 47 31.66 -8.64 15.11
C TYR A 47 30.54 -7.83 15.76
N LYS A 48 30.89 -6.82 16.55
CA LYS A 48 29.98 -6.02 17.38
C LYS A 48 30.20 -4.54 17.06
N SER A 49 29.13 -3.81 16.74
CA SER A 49 29.18 -2.37 16.50
C SER A 49 27.97 -1.71 17.15
N ASN A 50 28.22 -0.71 18.00
CA ASN A 50 27.16 0.12 18.57
C ASN A 50 26.78 1.24 17.60
N SER A 51 25.52 1.64 17.61
CA SER A 51 25.08 2.98 17.22
C SER A 51 23.82 3.32 18.00
N ASN A 52 23.97 4.07 19.09
CA ASN A 52 22.83 4.71 19.73
C ASN A 52 22.31 5.78 18.75
N VAL A 53 20.99 5.82 18.55
CA VAL A 53 20.29 6.94 17.90
C VAL A 53 19.11 7.26 18.78
N GLU A 54 18.97 8.53 19.17
CA GLU A 54 17.94 8.99 20.08
C GLU A 54 16.57 9.01 19.39
N PHE A 55 15.53 8.61 20.11
CA PHE A 55 14.15 8.76 19.64
C PHE A 55 13.71 10.22 19.84
N ILE A 56 13.73 11.01 18.77
CA ILE A 56 13.00 12.27 18.71
C ILE A 56 11.56 11.95 18.29
N SER A 57 10.59 12.33 19.12
CA SER A 57 9.17 12.17 18.81
C SER A 57 8.67 13.33 17.96
N GLU A 58 8.45 13.10 16.66
CA GLU A 58 7.80 14.08 15.78
C GLU A 58 6.32 14.24 16.19
N GLN A 59 5.93 15.43 16.65
CA GLN A 59 4.53 15.81 16.80
C GLN A 59 3.93 16.11 15.42
N SER A 60 2.71 15.64 15.17
CA SER A 60 1.93 16.00 13.98
C SER A 60 1.46 17.46 14.07
N ILE A 61 1.85 18.28 13.09
CA ILE A 61 1.44 19.69 13.01
C ILE A 61 0.14 19.79 12.23
N ASP A 62 -0.94 20.22 12.89
CA ASP A 62 -2.22 20.55 12.25
C ASP A 62 -2.25 22.03 11.80
N PRO A 63 -2.52 22.36 10.52
CA PRO A 63 -2.41 23.72 9.98
C PRO A 63 -3.37 24.78 10.55
N ILE A 64 -4.36 24.38 11.36
CA ILE A 64 -5.37 25.28 11.94
C ILE A 64 -4.89 25.88 13.28
N SER A 65 -3.73 25.44 13.80
CA SER A 65 -3.30 25.73 15.18
C SER A 65 -2.52 27.03 15.40
N ASP A 66 -2.07 27.74 14.36
CA ASP A 66 -1.01 28.76 14.52
C ASP A 66 -1.45 30.12 15.10
N LEU A 67 -2.69 30.58 14.86
CA LEU A 67 -3.17 31.84 15.45
C LEU A 67 -3.44 31.74 16.96
N LEU A 68 -3.81 30.56 17.46
CA LEU A 68 -3.89 30.30 18.90
C LEU A 68 -2.50 30.33 19.57
N LYS A 69 -1.42 29.93 18.89
CA LYS A 69 -0.08 29.82 19.49
C LYS A 69 0.49 31.15 19.96
N ILE A 70 0.21 32.25 19.27
CA ILE A 70 0.72 33.58 19.65
C ILE A 70 0.11 34.06 20.99
N ALA A 71 -1.11 33.61 21.32
CA ALA A 71 -1.73 33.88 22.63
C ALA A 71 -1.50 32.76 23.68
N ALA A 72 -1.12 31.55 23.26
CA ALA A 72 -1.06 30.36 24.12
C ALA A 72 0.34 29.91 24.55
N GLN A 73 1.42 30.54 24.08
CA GLN A 73 2.79 30.16 24.49
C GLN A 73 3.31 30.87 25.75
N GLU A 74 2.75 32.02 26.13
CA GLU A 74 3.06 32.70 27.40
C GLU A 74 1.95 32.49 28.46
N PRO A 75 2.27 32.37 29.76
CA PRO A 75 1.26 32.25 30.81
C PRO A 75 0.50 33.57 30.98
N ASN A 76 -0.65 33.66 30.31
CA ASN A 76 -1.46 34.88 30.21
C ASN A 76 -2.58 34.96 31.27
N GLY A 77 -2.41 34.21 32.36
CA GLY A 77 -3.32 34.09 33.49
C GLY A 77 -2.60 34.05 34.84
N LYS A 78 -3.32 34.42 35.89
CA LYS A 78 -2.82 34.56 37.27
C LYS A 78 -2.26 33.23 37.84
N PRO A 79 -1.15 33.26 38.59
CA PRO A 79 -0.69 32.10 39.35
C PRO A 79 -1.61 31.81 40.55
N LEU A 80 -1.84 30.54 40.85
CA LEU A 80 -2.50 30.09 42.06
C LEU A 80 -1.50 30.09 43.23
N LEU A 81 -1.89 30.67 44.37
CA LEU A 81 -1.05 30.66 45.57
C LEU A 81 -1.21 29.33 46.31
N VAL A 82 -0.13 28.56 46.35
CA VAL A 82 -0.02 27.27 47.05
C VAL A 82 0.64 27.48 48.41
N SER A 83 -0.05 27.06 49.47
CA SER A 83 0.53 26.86 50.80
C SER A 83 0.74 25.36 51.03
N GLN A 84 1.98 24.91 50.81
CA GLN A 84 2.44 23.57 51.16
C GLN A 84 2.66 23.50 52.68
N TYR A 85 2.31 22.38 53.30
CA TYR A 85 2.57 22.08 54.71
C TYR A 85 3.25 20.72 54.84
N ALA A 86 4.08 20.56 55.88
CA ALA A 86 4.73 19.30 56.24
C ALA A 86 5.04 19.23 57.75
N ASN A 87 5.57 18.10 58.19
CA ASN A 87 6.13 17.90 59.52
C ASN A 87 7.53 17.27 59.42
N ILE A 88 8.49 17.77 60.20
CA ILE A 88 9.76 17.06 60.45
C ILE A 88 9.77 16.56 61.90
N THR A 89 10.34 15.37 62.12
CA THR A 89 10.53 14.78 63.45
C THR A 89 11.88 14.07 63.50
N GLU A 90 12.78 14.52 64.37
CA GLU A 90 14.06 13.88 64.67
C GLU A 90 14.03 13.29 66.09
N SER A 91 14.58 12.09 66.27
CA SER A 91 14.63 11.39 67.56
C SER A 91 16.04 10.93 67.90
N TYR A 92 16.50 11.33 69.09
CA TYR A 92 17.80 11.04 69.64
C TYR A 92 17.66 10.04 70.80
N THR A 93 18.45 8.97 70.77
CA THR A 93 18.41 7.89 71.76
C THR A 93 19.82 7.44 72.16
N GLY A 94 19.96 6.86 73.36
CA GLY A 94 21.20 6.26 73.85
C GLY A 94 21.82 6.97 75.06
N SER A 95 22.86 6.37 75.64
CA SER A 95 23.49 6.84 76.89
C SER A 95 24.29 8.14 76.75
N ASN A 96 24.65 8.53 75.53
CA ASN A 96 25.33 9.79 75.21
C ASN A 96 24.43 10.65 74.32
N LEU A 97 23.32 11.16 74.86
CA LEU A 97 22.46 12.11 74.15
C LEU A 97 23.25 13.37 73.77
N PRO A 98 23.01 13.96 72.59
CA PRO A 98 23.75 15.13 72.14
C PRO A 98 23.35 16.38 72.94
N THR A 99 24.33 17.23 73.23
CA THR A 99 24.10 18.50 73.95
C THR A 99 23.25 19.47 73.15
N ASN A 100 23.16 19.29 71.83
CA ASN A 100 22.28 20.05 70.94
C ASN A 100 21.35 19.08 70.19
N VAL A 101 20.06 19.41 70.11
CA VAL A 101 19.09 18.76 69.22
C VAL A 101 18.65 19.74 68.15
N SER A 102 18.44 19.27 66.92
CA SER A 102 18.17 20.15 65.78
C SER A 102 17.35 19.47 64.69
N PHE A 103 16.81 20.27 63.77
CA PHE A 103 16.29 19.78 62.49
C PHE A 103 16.72 20.72 61.37
N ILE A 104 16.80 20.19 60.14
CA ILE A 104 17.18 20.97 58.97
C ILE A 104 15.95 21.73 58.45
N LEU A 105 15.95 23.06 58.58
CA LEU A 105 15.01 23.93 57.88
C LEU A 105 15.58 24.26 56.50
N GLN A 106 14.90 23.81 55.45
CA GLN A 106 15.30 24.03 54.07
C GLN A 106 14.92 25.45 53.62
N LYS A 107 15.65 25.98 52.62
CA LYS A 107 15.35 27.30 52.04
C LYS A 107 13.88 27.41 51.62
N ASP A 108 13.31 28.61 51.83
CA ASP A 108 11.93 28.99 51.49
C ASP A 108 10.82 28.27 52.30
N TRP A 109 11.20 27.47 53.32
CA TRP A 109 10.28 26.94 54.32
C TRP A 109 10.25 27.79 55.59
N ILE A 110 9.08 27.81 56.23
CA ILE A 110 8.77 28.44 57.51
C ILE A 110 8.56 27.32 58.54
N SER A 111 9.34 27.26 59.61
CA SER A 111 9.06 26.34 60.74
C SER A 111 8.20 27.01 61.80
N LYS A 112 7.28 26.26 62.41
CA LYS A 112 6.38 26.70 63.48
C LYS A 112 6.06 25.54 64.43
N ASN A 113 5.52 25.84 65.62
CA ASN A 113 5.01 24.85 66.58
C ASN A 113 6.06 23.78 66.93
N ILE A 114 7.30 24.20 67.17
CA ILE A 114 8.40 23.29 67.48
C ILE A 114 8.15 22.68 68.87
N ASN A 115 8.05 21.36 68.94
CA ASN A 115 7.82 20.60 70.16
C ASN A 115 9.01 19.67 70.41
N ILE A 116 9.68 19.82 71.56
CA ILE A 116 10.72 18.89 72.01
C ILE A 116 10.15 18.07 73.17
N SER A 117 9.86 16.79 72.95
CA SER A 117 9.45 15.84 73.99
C SER A 117 10.63 15.03 74.50
N PHE A 118 10.57 14.65 75.79
CA PHE A 118 11.59 13.91 76.51
C PHE A 118 10.95 12.68 77.15
N GLU A 119 11.60 11.53 77.01
CA GLU A 119 11.18 10.28 77.68
C GLU A 119 12.35 9.61 78.41
N GLY A 120 12.04 8.89 79.48
CA GLY A 120 13.03 8.24 80.34
C GLY A 120 13.79 9.21 81.27
N VAL A 121 13.17 10.30 81.72
CA VAL A 121 13.79 11.29 82.62
C VAL A 121 13.83 10.80 84.08
N SER A 122 15.00 10.45 84.63
CA SER A 122 15.17 10.09 86.05
C SER A 122 16.58 10.39 86.58
N GLN A 123 16.75 10.55 87.90
CA GLN A 123 18.10 10.68 88.47
C GLN A 123 18.79 9.32 88.41
N LYS A 124 20.07 9.28 88.00
CA LYS A 124 20.86 8.04 87.86
C LYS A 124 20.83 7.17 89.12
N LYS A 125 20.86 7.79 90.30
CA LYS A 125 20.80 7.08 91.60
C LYS A 125 19.47 6.37 91.92
N ASN A 126 18.41 6.57 91.13
CA ASN A 126 17.17 5.79 91.22
C ASN A 126 17.02 4.76 90.09
N ILE A 127 17.96 4.72 89.13
CA ILE A 127 17.94 3.73 88.04
C ILE A 127 18.71 2.50 88.55
N VAL A 128 17.99 1.51 89.09
CA VAL A 128 18.59 0.30 89.66
C VAL A 128 18.50 -0.83 88.63
N LYS A 129 19.36 -0.75 87.60
CA LYS A 129 19.49 -1.85 86.63
C LYS A 129 19.95 -3.11 87.35
N ASN A 130 19.00 -4.02 87.53
CA ASN A 130 19.24 -5.31 88.13
C ASN A 130 20.04 -6.19 87.16
N GLY A 131 20.73 -7.21 87.67
CA GLY A 131 21.66 -8.00 86.85
C GLY A 131 20.96 -8.80 85.74
N THR A 132 21.48 -8.68 84.52
CA THR A 132 21.36 -9.72 83.47
C THR A 132 21.83 -11.07 84.00
N PHE A 133 21.42 -12.19 83.40
CA PHE A 133 21.84 -13.52 83.90
C PHE A 133 23.24 -13.90 83.38
N ASP A 134 24.26 -13.19 83.88
CA ASP A 134 25.67 -13.35 83.51
C ASP A 134 26.31 -14.60 84.15
N SER A 135 25.97 -15.76 83.59
CA SER A 135 26.54 -17.11 83.80
C SER A 135 26.39 -17.74 85.20
N ASP A 136 26.47 -17.01 86.31
CA ASP A 136 26.57 -17.59 87.67
C ASP A 136 25.37 -17.29 88.60
N TYR A 137 24.20 -16.95 88.04
CA TYR A 137 22.94 -16.67 88.78
C TYR A 137 23.07 -15.63 89.91
N HIS A 138 24.05 -14.72 89.88
CA HIS A 138 24.44 -13.94 91.06
C HIS A 138 23.30 -13.09 91.66
N GLY A 139 22.76 -13.55 92.79
CA GLY A 139 21.64 -12.94 93.52
C GLY A 139 20.24 -13.49 93.20
N TRP A 140 20.09 -14.26 92.11
CA TRP A 140 18.83 -14.91 91.72
C TRP A 140 18.68 -16.30 92.36
N THR A 141 17.51 -16.58 92.92
CA THR A 141 17.16 -17.87 93.54
C THR A 141 15.92 -18.46 92.87
N TYR A 142 16.03 -19.68 92.31
CA TYR A 142 14.88 -20.41 91.78
C TYR A 142 13.95 -20.91 92.90
N LYS A 143 12.63 -20.83 92.67
CA LYS A 143 11.56 -21.30 93.55
C LYS A 143 10.48 -22.01 92.72
N THR A 144 9.91 -23.08 93.26
CA THR A 144 8.67 -23.71 92.79
C THR A 144 7.97 -24.38 93.97
N ASN A 145 6.64 -24.53 93.90
CA ASN A 145 5.86 -25.37 94.82
C ASN A 145 5.72 -26.83 94.36
N ASP A 146 5.94 -27.14 93.07
CA ASP A 146 6.00 -28.52 92.56
C ASP A 146 7.32 -28.81 91.80
N PRO A 147 8.37 -29.28 92.52
CA PRO A 147 9.65 -29.63 91.92
C PRO A 147 9.62 -30.97 91.13
N ALA A 148 8.48 -31.67 91.06
CA ALA A 148 8.31 -32.81 90.16
C ALA A 148 7.77 -32.39 88.79
N GLU A 149 7.18 -31.20 88.68
CA GLU A 149 6.54 -30.68 87.47
C GLU A 149 7.24 -29.44 86.86
N PHE A 150 8.17 -28.80 87.59
CA PHE A 150 9.00 -27.68 87.10
C PHE A 150 10.49 -27.83 87.45
N GLU A 151 11.36 -27.55 86.47
CA GLU A 151 12.82 -27.50 86.60
C GLU A 151 13.35 -26.10 86.25
N GLY A 152 14.14 -25.48 87.12
CA GLY A 152 14.90 -24.26 86.81
C GLY A 152 16.30 -24.60 86.31
N SER A 153 16.70 -24.06 85.15
CA SER A 153 18.01 -24.32 84.54
C SER A 153 18.66 -23.05 83.98
N ASN A 154 19.99 -23.04 83.93
CA ASN A 154 20.77 -21.95 83.35
C ASN A 154 21.23 -22.34 81.95
N GLN A 155 20.94 -21.51 80.96
CA GLN A 155 21.53 -21.68 79.63
C GLN A 155 22.90 -21.02 79.61
N THR A 156 23.92 -21.76 80.08
CA THR A 156 25.31 -21.30 80.15
C THR A 156 25.81 -20.84 78.77
N GLY A 157 25.80 -19.52 78.55
CA GLY A 157 26.23 -18.88 77.30
C GLY A 157 25.17 -18.02 76.59
N THR A 158 23.90 -17.98 77.02
CA THR A 158 22.85 -17.16 76.35
C THR A 158 22.52 -15.84 77.05
N GLY A 159 22.91 -15.66 78.32
CA GLY A 159 22.53 -14.48 79.13
C GLY A 159 21.14 -14.56 79.79
N SER A 160 20.44 -15.68 79.59
CA SER A 160 19.05 -15.91 79.99
C SER A 160 18.86 -17.19 80.80
N VAL A 161 17.81 -17.21 81.65
CA VAL A 161 17.46 -18.37 82.50
C VAL A 161 16.20 -19.04 82.00
N GLN A 162 16.11 -20.35 82.26
CA GLN A 162 15.02 -21.19 81.75
C GLN A 162 14.23 -21.82 82.90
N ILE A 163 12.90 -21.77 82.76
CA ILE A 163 11.96 -22.57 83.55
C ILE A 163 11.35 -23.62 82.61
N LYS A 164 11.76 -24.87 82.78
CA LYS A 164 11.26 -26.02 82.03
C LYS A 164 10.08 -26.63 82.77
N TYR A 165 8.90 -26.60 82.18
CA TYR A 165 7.71 -27.26 82.70
C TYR A 165 7.58 -28.65 82.07
N LEU A 166 7.38 -29.67 82.89
CA LEU A 166 7.35 -31.06 82.45
C LEU A 166 5.95 -31.47 81.94
N GLY A 167 5.92 -32.57 81.17
CA GLY A 167 4.68 -33.14 80.64
C GLY A 167 3.95 -33.91 81.74
N GLY A 168 2.81 -33.39 82.17
CA GLY A 168 2.10 -33.83 83.36
C GLY A 168 0.86 -32.99 83.64
N ALA A 169 0.19 -33.25 84.76
CA ALA A 169 -0.84 -32.34 85.26
C ALA A 169 -0.16 -31.07 85.82
N LYS A 170 -0.95 -29.99 85.96
CA LYS A 170 -0.56 -28.78 86.67
C LYS A 170 -1.80 -28.31 87.43
N ASN A 171 -1.67 -28.17 88.74
CA ASN A 171 -2.75 -27.74 89.60
C ASN A 171 -2.94 -26.22 89.47
N LYS A 172 -4.08 -25.75 89.97
CA LYS A 172 -4.26 -24.31 90.19
C LYS A 172 -3.29 -23.83 91.27
N ASP A 173 -2.75 -22.63 91.06
CA ASP A 173 -1.77 -21.95 91.92
C ASP A 173 -0.37 -22.61 91.94
N ASP A 174 -0.09 -23.53 91.00
CA ASP A 174 1.25 -24.06 90.71
C ASP A 174 2.13 -22.97 90.08
N TYR A 175 3.34 -22.74 90.61
CA TYR A 175 4.26 -21.70 90.17
C TYR A 175 5.70 -22.18 90.03
N ALA A 176 6.46 -21.47 89.20
CA ALA A 176 7.92 -21.52 89.19
C ALA A 176 8.48 -20.13 88.83
N TYR A 177 9.41 -19.60 89.61
CA TYR A 177 10.01 -18.28 89.36
C TYR A 177 11.45 -18.19 89.87
N PHE A 178 12.18 -17.22 89.34
CA PHE A 178 13.42 -16.71 89.93
C PHE A 178 13.11 -15.49 90.79
N GLU A 179 13.74 -15.40 91.95
CA GLU A 179 13.57 -14.34 92.96
C GLU A 179 14.93 -13.70 93.28
N GLN A 180 15.01 -12.36 93.28
CA GLN A 180 16.22 -11.62 93.71
C GLN A 180 15.87 -10.55 94.73
N ASN A 181 16.75 -10.39 95.72
CA ASN A 181 16.67 -9.33 96.72
C ASN A 181 17.60 -8.18 96.31
N ILE A 182 17.03 -7.02 96.01
CA ILE A 182 17.72 -5.79 95.61
C ILE A 182 17.84 -4.90 96.85
N SER A 183 19.07 -4.68 97.33
CA SER A 183 19.32 -3.71 98.41
C SER A 183 19.41 -2.29 97.86
N LEU A 184 18.62 -1.39 98.45
CA LEU A 184 18.54 0.03 98.11
C LEU A 184 19.33 0.82 99.15
N GLN A 185 20.28 1.66 98.70
CA GLN A 185 21.33 2.20 99.57
C GLN A 185 20.90 3.34 100.52
N GLU A 186 19.71 3.91 100.33
CA GLU A 186 19.15 4.99 101.16
C GLU A 186 17.64 4.78 101.39
N GLU A 187 17.06 5.36 102.46
CA GLU A 187 15.60 5.45 102.61
C GLU A 187 15.03 6.39 101.54
N LEU A 188 14.17 5.85 100.67
CA LEU A 188 13.71 6.57 99.48
C LEU A 188 12.52 7.49 99.80
N THR A 189 12.73 8.78 99.57
CA THR A 189 11.71 9.84 99.70
C THR A 189 10.45 9.53 98.89
N SER A 190 9.28 9.89 99.43
CA SER A 190 7.99 9.66 98.79
C SER A 190 7.86 10.38 97.43
N GLY A 191 7.10 9.78 96.51
CA GLY A 191 6.92 10.28 95.13
C GLY A 191 7.63 9.46 94.05
N LYS A 192 7.81 8.15 94.27
CA LYS A 192 8.45 7.20 93.34
C LYS A 192 7.42 6.26 92.70
N LEU A 193 7.74 5.76 91.51
CA LEU A 193 7.03 4.73 90.76
C LEU A 193 8.05 3.63 90.42
N ALA A 194 7.84 2.42 90.95
CA ALA A 194 8.66 1.26 90.62
C ALA A 194 8.14 0.63 89.31
N LEU A 195 9.06 0.22 88.45
CA LEU A 195 8.77 -0.43 87.18
C LEU A 195 9.70 -1.64 87.05
N LEU A 196 9.12 -2.84 87.07
CA LEU A 196 9.84 -4.09 86.83
C LEU A 196 9.44 -4.60 85.45
N SER A 197 10.36 -4.51 84.49
CA SER A 197 10.22 -5.15 83.19
C SER A 197 11.10 -6.40 83.09
N LEU A 198 10.71 -7.32 82.23
CA LEU A 198 11.53 -8.42 81.73
C LEU A 198 11.24 -8.63 80.24
N ASP A 199 12.18 -9.26 79.54
CA ASP A 199 11.88 -9.92 78.27
C ASP A 199 11.65 -11.41 78.56
N TYR A 200 10.58 -11.98 78.00
CA TYR A 200 10.30 -13.41 78.07
C TYR A 200 10.19 -14.04 76.68
N PHE A 201 10.40 -15.34 76.64
CA PHE A 201 10.32 -16.14 75.43
C PHE A 201 9.74 -17.51 75.80
N CYS A 202 8.79 -18.04 75.02
CA CYS A 202 8.17 -19.34 75.31
C CYS A 202 8.39 -20.32 74.15
N LYS A 203 9.00 -21.47 74.44
CA LYS A 203 9.50 -22.43 73.45
C LYS A 203 8.79 -23.79 73.63
N ARG A 204 8.09 -24.24 72.57
CA ARG A 204 7.34 -25.51 72.42
C ARG A 204 6.14 -25.69 73.35
N ASN A 205 4.99 -26.06 72.76
CA ASN A 205 3.79 -26.57 73.45
C ASN A 205 3.34 -25.71 74.65
N ARG A 206 3.05 -24.43 74.39
CA ARG A 206 2.53 -23.49 75.38
C ARG A 206 1.25 -24.04 76.05
N PRO A 207 1.19 -24.17 77.38
CA PRO A 207 -0.03 -24.60 78.05
C PRO A 207 -1.13 -23.54 77.98
N THR A 208 -2.38 -23.99 77.95
CA THR A 208 -3.51 -23.17 78.41
C THR A 208 -3.43 -22.99 79.92
N ASN A 209 -3.85 -21.81 80.41
CA ASN A 209 -3.86 -21.40 81.82
C ASN A 209 -2.48 -21.11 82.46
N PHE A 210 -1.39 -21.14 81.67
CA PHE A 210 -0.09 -20.62 82.10
C PHE A 210 0.01 -19.13 81.79
N THR A 211 0.50 -18.37 82.77
CA THR A 211 0.77 -16.93 82.66
C THR A 211 2.24 -16.62 82.94
N ALA A 212 2.77 -15.56 82.34
CA ALA A 212 3.98 -14.93 82.84
C ALA A 212 3.66 -14.21 84.15
N TYR A 213 4.50 -14.37 85.16
CA TYR A 213 4.34 -13.82 86.50
C TYR A 213 5.51 -12.90 86.83
N LEU A 214 5.18 -11.65 87.20
CA LEU A 214 6.08 -10.63 87.71
C LEU A 214 5.61 -10.21 89.09
N ALA A 215 6.52 -10.04 90.05
CA ALA A 215 6.19 -9.43 91.33
C ALA A 215 7.27 -8.46 91.83
N ILE A 216 6.82 -7.41 92.50
CA ILE A 216 7.63 -6.49 93.31
C ILE A 216 7.10 -6.59 94.74
N ILE A 217 7.96 -6.93 95.69
CA ILE A 217 7.61 -7.10 97.10
C ILE A 217 8.35 -6.06 97.93
N ILE A 218 7.59 -5.27 98.66
CA ILE A 218 8.09 -4.12 99.42
C ILE A 218 7.48 -4.19 100.83
N GLY A 219 8.33 -4.31 101.86
CA GLY A 219 7.87 -4.33 103.25
C GLY A 219 6.85 -5.44 103.57
N ASN A 220 7.07 -6.64 103.04
CA ASN A 220 6.16 -7.81 103.06
C ASN A 220 4.85 -7.66 102.28
N VAL A 221 4.62 -6.57 101.54
CA VAL A 221 3.49 -6.44 100.63
C VAL A 221 3.94 -6.77 99.21
N GLU A 222 3.36 -7.82 98.63
CA GLU A 222 3.54 -8.19 97.24
C GLU A 222 2.56 -7.42 96.35
N THR A 223 3.08 -6.80 95.29
CA THR A 223 2.28 -6.42 94.11
C THR A 223 2.77 -7.23 92.93
N ASN A 224 1.88 -7.93 92.26
CA ASN A 224 2.21 -8.78 91.13
C ASN A 224 1.29 -8.50 89.92
N ILE A 225 1.71 -8.99 88.76
CA ILE A 225 0.82 -9.25 87.63
C ILE A 225 1.05 -10.68 87.14
N THR A 226 -0.05 -11.34 86.80
CA THR A 226 -0.07 -12.48 85.90
C THR A 226 -0.54 -12.01 84.54
N TYR A 227 0.19 -12.35 83.49
CA TYR A 227 -0.17 -12.01 82.10
C TYR A 227 -0.44 -13.29 81.32
N ASP A 228 -1.68 -13.47 80.87
CA ASP A 228 -2.03 -14.48 79.88
C ASP A 228 -1.22 -14.22 78.61
N PHE A 229 -0.37 -15.18 78.26
CA PHE A 229 0.36 -15.17 77.00
C PHE A 229 -0.61 -14.90 75.84
N PRO A 230 -0.44 -13.82 75.04
CA PRO A 230 -1.38 -13.51 73.97
C PRO A 230 -1.57 -14.71 73.03
N THR A 231 -2.79 -14.93 72.55
CA THR A 231 -3.15 -16.08 71.68
C THR A 231 -2.50 -16.04 70.30
N ALA A 232 -1.75 -14.98 69.99
CA ALA A 232 -1.04 -14.75 68.74
C ALA A 232 0.42 -14.26 68.95
N ILE A 233 1.10 -14.70 70.02
CA ILE A 233 2.58 -14.67 70.06
C ILE A 233 3.09 -15.45 68.84
N GLN A 234 4.07 -14.92 68.11
CA GLN A 234 4.78 -15.71 67.10
C GLN A 234 5.67 -16.72 67.83
N GLU A 235 5.54 -18.02 67.55
CA GLU A 235 6.50 -18.98 68.09
C GLU A 235 7.93 -18.54 67.69
N ASP A 236 8.82 -18.54 68.67
CA ASP A 236 10.19 -18.03 68.62
C ASP A 236 10.42 -16.49 68.58
N SER A 237 9.50 -15.65 69.10
CA SER A 237 9.77 -14.23 69.46
C SER A 237 10.05 -13.98 70.96
N TRP A 238 10.84 -12.94 71.26
CA TRP A 238 10.96 -12.34 72.60
C TRP A 238 9.88 -11.25 72.77
N GLU A 239 9.29 -11.16 73.95
CA GLU A 239 8.20 -10.24 74.30
C GLU A 239 8.51 -9.53 75.64
N THR A 240 8.41 -8.20 75.68
CA THR A 240 8.64 -7.43 76.92
C THR A 240 7.37 -7.36 77.78
N LEU A 241 7.43 -7.80 79.03
CA LEU A 241 6.36 -7.64 80.02
C LEU A 241 6.77 -6.63 81.10
N THR A 242 5.88 -5.73 81.50
CA THR A 242 6.17 -4.66 82.46
C THR A 242 5.12 -4.55 83.57
N LEU A 243 5.57 -4.69 84.81
CA LEU A 243 4.82 -4.41 86.03
C LEU A 243 5.10 -2.98 86.50
N VAL A 244 4.07 -2.14 86.54
CA VAL A 244 4.13 -0.76 87.05
C VAL A 244 3.51 -0.69 88.43
N TYR A 245 4.27 -0.25 89.44
CA TYR A 245 3.83 -0.17 90.83
C TYR A 245 4.08 1.22 91.44
N ASN A 246 3.14 1.71 92.23
CA ASN A 246 3.22 3.00 92.94
C ASN A 246 3.15 2.77 94.46
N PRO A 247 4.31 2.66 95.15
CA PRO A 247 4.36 2.45 96.60
C PRO A 247 3.59 3.51 97.41
N VAL A 248 3.56 4.75 96.91
CA VAL A 248 2.87 5.88 97.57
C VAL A 248 1.36 5.69 97.56
N ALA A 249 0.81 5.16 96.46
CA ALA A 249 -0.63 4.87 96.36
C ALA A 249 -1.07 3.75 97.32
N SER A 250 -0.14 2.87 97.72
CA SER A 250 -0.35 1.83 98.75
C SER A 250 0.05 2.27 100.16
N ASN A 251 0.32 3.57 100.40
CA ASN A 251 0.82 4.13 101.68
C ASN A 251 2.12 3.48 102.21
N GLN A 252 2.96 2.93 101.33
CA GLN A 252 4.21 2.29 101.74
C GLN A 252 5.37 3.27 101.78
N ILE A 253 6.15 3.17 102.87
CA ILE A 253 7.50 3.71 102.96
C ILE A 253 8.43 2.64 102.37
N LEU A 254 9.30 3.02 101.43
CA LEU A 254 10.23 2.13 100.77
C LEU A 254 11.36 1.73 101.75
N PRO A 255 11.46 0.45 102.17
CA PRO A 255 12.56 -0.03 102.99
C PRO A 255 13.81 -0.28 102.12
N GLY A 256 14.98 -0.40 102.75
CA GLY A 256 16.27 -0.63 102.08
C GLY A 256 16.45 -1.97 101.35
N ASN A 257 15.40 -2.80 101.20
CA ASN A 257 15.39 -4.02 100.40
C ASN A 257 14.06 -4.14 99.64
N VAL A 258 14.12 -4.44 98.35
CA VAL A 258 12.98 -4.82 97.52
C VAL A 258 13.24 -6.21 96.93
N THR A 259 12.27 -7.11 97.00
CA THR A 259 12.37 -8.43 96.37
C THR A 259 11.62 -8.41 95.05
N VAL A 260 12.24 -8.87 93.97
CA VAL A 260 11.62 -8.98 92.63
C VAL A 260 11.50 -10.45 92.23
N ARG A 261 10.43 -10.79 91.52
CA ARG A 261 10.20 -12.14 90.96
C ARG A 261 9.87 -12.09 89.48
N ALA A 262 10.33 -13.11 88.77
CA ALA A 262 10.08 -13.34 87.35
C ALA A 262 9.91 -14.84 87.07
N GLY A 263 8.81 -15.25 86.43
CA GLY A 263 8.55 -16.66 86.16
C GLY A 263 7.19 -16.95 85.53
N ILE A 264 6.63 -18.11 85.89
CA ILE A 264 5.34 -18.61 85.43
C ILE A 264 4.40 -18.97 86.59
N TYR A 265 3.11 -18.78 86.35
CA TYR A 265 2.04 -19.09 87.31
C TYR A 265 0.84 -19.75 86.62
N THR A 266 0.28 -20.78 87.25
CA THR A 266 -0.84 -21.59 86.73
C THR A 266 -2.17 -21.11 87.31
N VAL A 267 -2.96 -20.39 86.51
CA VAL A 267 -4.17 -19.69 87.00
C VAL A 267 -5.36 -20.64 87.23
N GLU A 268 -5.44 -21.71 86.45
CA GLU A 268 -6.45 -22.76 86.55
C GLU A 268 -5.83 -24.11 86.16
N ALA A 269 -6.30 -25.19 86.81
CA ALA A 269 -5.72 -26.52 86.60
C ALA A 269 -5.75 -26.94 85.11
N THR A 270 -4.64 -27.51 84.64
CA THR A 270 -4.36 -27.78 83.23
C THR A 270 -3.49 -29.04 83.09
N SER A 271 -3.22 -29.49 81.85
CA SER A 271 -2.30 -30.59 81.60
C SER A 271 -1.46 -30.34 80.36
N VAL A 272 -0.16 -30.61 80.47
CA VAL A 272 0.81 -30.35 79.40
C VAL A 272 1.20 -31.66 78.73
N GLY A 273 0.90 -31.82 77.44
CA GLY A 273 1.09 -33.08 76.72
C GLY A 273 2.55 -33.47 76.44
N GLN A 274 3.46 -32.50 76.45
CA GLN A 274 4.91 -32.67 76.36
C GLN A 274 5.58 -31.54 77.15
N TRP A 275 6.86 -31.68 77.52
CA TRP A 275 7.58 -30.58 78.17
C TRP A 275 7.76 -29.38 77.23
N GLY A 276 7.83 -28.19 77.82
CA GLY A 276 8.15 -26.93 77.16
C GLY A 276 8.98 -26.04 78.07
N THR A 277 9.42 -24.87 77.58
CA THR A 277 10.35 -24.00 78.32
C THR A 277 9.98 -22.52 78.21
N PHE A 278 10.08 -21.84 79.35
CA PHE A 278 9.94 -20.40 79.48
C PHE A 278 11.31 -19.78 79.77
N ASP A 279 11.87 -19.09 78.80
CA ASP A 279 13.16 -18.41 78.88
C ASP A 279 12.94 -16.93 79.30
N ILE A 280 13.81 -16.38 80.15
CA ILE A 280 13.69 -15.03 80.73
C ILE A 280 15.03 -14.29 80.63
N ASP A 281 15.00 -13.01 80.24
CA ASP A 281 16.15 -12.12 80.10
C ASP A 281 15.79 -10.65 80.42
N ASN A 282 16.77 -9.74 80.35
CA ASN A 282 16.61 -8.28 80.42
C ASN A 282 15.74 -7.76 81.58
N ILE A 283 15.86 -8.38 82.77
CA ILE A 283 15.07 -7.97 83.94
C ILE A 283 15.57 -6.64 84.50
N GLN A 284 14.82 -5.56 84.26
CA GLN A 284 15.16 -4.20 84.68
C GLN A 284 14.18 -3.70 85.75
N PHE A 285 14.71 -3.18 86.86
CA PHE A 285 13.94 -2.62 87.97
C PHE A 285 14.20 -1.11 88.11
N ASP A 286 13.47 -0.30 87.34
CA ASP A 286 13.61 1.16 87.39
C ASP A 286 12.76 1.77 88.51
N LEU A 287 13.33 2.71 89.27
CA LEU A 287 12.57 3.53 90.21
C LEU A 287 12.43 4.96 89.65
N TRP A 288 11.36 5.18 88.89
CA TRP A 288 11.02 6.48 88.31
C TRP A 288 10.57 7.46 89.38
N THR A 289 11.30 8.55 89.58
CA THR A 289 10.80 9.68 90.40
C THR A 289 9.65 10.36 89.66
N LYS A 290 8.66 10.94 90.36
CA LYS A 290 7.91 12.05 89.76
C LYS A 290 8.81 13.29 89.81
N PRO A 291 9.16 13.92 88.67
CA PRO A 291 9.99 15.12 88.69
C PRO A 291 9.17 16.34 89.17
N ASN A 292 8.98 16.48 90.48
CA ASN A 292 8.27 17.60 91.11
C ASN A 292 9.05 18.93 91.03
N GLN A 293 10.26 18.92 90.46
CA GLN A 293 11.10 20.10 90.24
C GLN A 293 10.98 20.58 88.78
N MET A 294 10.47 21.79 88.60
CA MET A 294 10.04 22.35 87.30
C MET A 294 11.18 22.75 86.34
N ASN A 295 12.43 22.37 86.62
CA ASN A 295 13.63 22.93 85.98
C ASN A 295 14.77 21.91 85.73
N ILE A 296 14.47 20.61 85.65
CA ILE A 296 15.50 19.55 85.52
C ILE A 296 16.26 19.62 84.19
N VAL A 297 15.58 19.97 83.10
CA VAL A 297 16.19 20.20 81.79
C VAL A 297 16.00 21.67 81.42
N ARG A 298 17.10 22.37 81.12
CA ARG A 298 17.07 23.72 80.55
C ARG A 298 17.34 23.64 79.06
N ILE A 299 16.39 24.13 78.28
CA ILE A 299 16.47 24.18 76.82
C ILE A 299 16.82 25.61 76.45
N LYS A 300 17.94 25.80 75.75
CA LYS A 300 18.33 27.09 75.20
C LYS A 300 18.11 27.08 73.70
N ASP A 301 17.30 28.03 73.23
CA ASP A 301 17.17 28.36 71.81
C ASP A 301 18.45 29.11 71.37
N VAL A 302 19.22 28.51 70.45
CA VAL A 302 20.54 29.05 70.09
C VAL A 302 20.41 30.38 69.36
N GLU A 303 19.40 30.51 68.50
CA GLU A 303 19.10 31.68 67.66
C GLU A 303 18.63 32.88 68.49
N PHE A 304 17.64 32.66 69.36
CA PHE A 304 17.02 33.74 70.16
C PHE A 304 17.68 33.97 71.53
N ASN A 305 18.66 33.13 71.91
CA ASN A 305 19.34 33.15 73.20
C ASN A 305 18.40 33.03 74.43
N SER A 306 17.16 32.60 74.21
CA SER A 306 16.12 32.42 75.23
C SER A 306 16.23 31.05 75.91
N ASN A 307 16.01 31.05 77.22
CA ASN A 307 15.96 29.82 78.03
C ASN A 307 14.50 29.44 78.30
N TYR A 308 14.18 28.17 78.11
CA TYR A 308 12.85 27.61 78.35
C TYR A 308 12.91 26.45 79.35
N THR A 309 11.83 26.30 80.11
CA THR A 309 11.69 25.30 81.18
C THR A 309 10.93 24.08 80.69
N TYR A 310 11.48 22.90 80.99
CA TYR A 310 10.83 21.60 80.84
C TYR A 310 9.45 21.55 81.51
N ILE A 311 8.41 21.20 80.75
CA ILE A 311 7.04 20.97 81.23
C ILE A 311 6.87 19.47 81.50
N ASN A 312 6.84 19.09 82.77
CA ASN A 312 6.56 17.72 83.20
C ASN A 312 5.12 17.32 82.86
N THR A 313 4.91 16.15 82.25
CA THR A 313 3.58 15.57 82.00
C THR A 313 3.30 14.36 82.88
N THR A 314 4.20 13.38 82.93
CA THR A 314 4.05 12.15 83.72
C THR A 314 5.41 11.65 84.26
N TYR A 315 5.40 10.55 85.01
CA TYR A 315 6.65 9.89 85.45
C TYR A 315 7.55 9.59 84.24
N GLY A 316 8.78 10.09 84.28
CA GLY A 316 9.75 9.93 83.20
C GLY A 316 9.46 10.70 81.90
N LYS A 317 8.39 11.50 81.78
CA LYS A 317 8.04 12.21 80.53
C LYS A 317 7.73 13.70 80.71
N GLY A 318 8.07 14.48 79.69
CA GLY A 318 7.75 15.90 79.60
C GLY A 318 8.03 16.47 78.22
N TYR A 319 7.82 17.77 78.05
CA TYR A 319 8.02 18.45 76.77
C TYR A 319 8.35 19.94 76.91
N TYR A 320 8.63 20.55 75.78
CA TYR A 320 8.75 21.99 75.56
C TYR A 320 8.11 22.33 74.22
N TYR A 321 7.44 23.48 74.15
CA TYR A 321 6.71 23.92 72.96
C TYR A 321 7.03 25.38 72.64
N ASN A 322 7.30 25.65 71.37
CA ASN A 322 7.66 26.96 70.83
C ASN A 322 6.80 27.28 69.59
N ALA A 323 5.88 28.24 69.73
CA ALA A 323 4.99 28.67 68.66
C ALA A 323 5.64 29.67 67.67
N THR A 324 6.88 30.12 67.94
CA THR A 324 7.59 31.11 67.11
C THR A 324 7.82 30.59 65.70
N GLU A 325 7.50 31.43 64.71
CA GLU A 325 7.80 31.16 63.30
C GLU A 325 9.26 31.51 62.99
N ARG A 326 9.93 30.68 62.19
CA ARG A 326 11.31 30.91 61.71
C ARG A 326 11.40 30.73 60.20
N THR A 327 12.26 31.51 59.56
CA THR A 327 12.66 31.35 58.16
C THR A 327 14.17 31.51 58.04
N LEU A 328 14.79 30.77 57.12
CA LEU A 328 16.22 30.91 56.81
C LEU A 328 16.41 31.35 55.35
N PRO A 329 17.40 32.22 55.04
CA PRO A 329 17.70 32.65 53.69
C PRO A 329 18.34 31.55 52.81
N GLY A 330 18.75 30.44 53.43
CA GLY A 330 19.26 29.22 52.82
C GLY A 330 18.90 28.02 53.69
N THR A 331 19.32 26.82 53.32
CA THR A 331 19.14 25.62 54.15
C THR A 331 20.08 25.65 55.35
N GLY A 332 19.58 25.35 56.55
CA GLY A 332 20.38 25.31 57.78
C GLY A 332 19.68 24.62 58.95
N ASN A 333 20.41 24.40 60.04
CA ASN A 333 19.88 23.78 61.25
C ASN A 333 19.16 24.80 62.13
N ILE A 334 17.96 24.44 62.60
CA ILE A 334 17.35 25.08 63.77
C ILE A 334 17.79 24.29 64.99
N GLU A 335 18.59 24.91 65.86
CA GLU A 335 19.33 24.24 66.93
C GLU A 335 18.90 24.67 68.34
N PHE A 336 18.74 23.69 69.23
CA PHE A 336 18.41 23.87 70.64
C PHE A 336 19.43 23.15 71.51
N THR A 337 20.13 23.90 72.37
CA THR A 337 21.04 23.32 73.37
C THR A 337 20.25 22.76 74.55
N ILE A 338 20.33 21.45 74.75
CA ILE A 338 19.79 20.73 75.90
C ILE A 338 20.85 20.72 77.00
N SER A 339 20.69 21.60 77.99
CA SER A 339 21.63 21.73 79.10
C SER A 339 21.11 21.03 80.37
N GLN A 340 21.80 19.95 80.75
CA GLN A 340 21.62 19.24 82.02
C GLN A 340 22.42 19.95 83.13
N ASN A 341 21.96 21.11 83.61
CA ASN A 341 22.48 21.64 84.87
C ASN A 341 21.58 22.67 85.57
N ILE A 342 21.24 22.38 86.82
CA ILE A 342 21.13 23.39 87.87
C ILE A 342 22.05 22.94 89.02
N ILE A 343 22.91 23.86 89.46
CA ILE A 343 23.93 23.62 90.48
C ILE A 343 23.25 23.14 91.77
N GLY A 344 23.62 21.92 92.23
CA GLY A 344 23.13 21.34 93.48
C GLY A 344 21.99 20.32 93.35
N ILE A 345 21.75 19.75 92.17
CA ILE A 345 20.81 18.63 91.97
C ILE A 345 21.57 17.45 91.34
N ASP A 346 21.30 16.23 91.82
CA ASP A 346 21.99 15.00 91.40
C ASP A 346 21.89 14.71 89.89
N ASP A 347 22.85 13.92 89.39
CA ASP A 347 22.98 13.49 87.99
C ASP A 347 21.70 12.80 87.45
N PHE A 348 21.22 13.24 86.27
CA PHE A 348 19.99 12.75 85.60
C PHE A 348 20.30 12.13 84.24
N ASP A 349 19.67 10.99 83.96
CA ASP A 349 19.55 10.45 82.61
C ASP A 349 18.23 10.86 81.95
N ILE A 350 18.26 10.84 80.62
CA ILE A 350 17.12 10.93 79.71
C ILE A 350 17.34 9.79 78.70
N ALA A 351 16.32 9.05 78.31
CA ALA A 351 16.47 7.93 77.38
C ALA A 351 16.25 8.35 75.91
N ILE A 352 15.29 9.25 75.68
CA ILE A 352 14.87 9.72 74.36
C ILE A 352 14.62 11.23 74.38
N ILE A 353 15.10 11.94 73.36
CA ILE A 353 14.65 13.30 73.03
C ILE A 353 14.13 13.30 71.60
N THR A 354 12.90 13.77 71.40
CA THR A 354 12.28 13.89 70.08
C THR A 354 11.89 15.33 69.81
N ILE A 355 12.40 15.91 68.72
CA ILE A 355 12.05 17.25 68.25
C ILE A 355 11.18 17.16 66.99
N THR A 356 9.97 17.71 67.07
CA THR A 356 9.01 17.80 65.96
C THR A 356 8.74 19.26 65.63
N ALA A 357 8.59 19.60 64.35
CA ALA A 357 8.13 20.92 63.91
C ALA A 357 7.08 20.81 62.81
N ASN A 358 6.11 21.74 62.81
CA ASN A 358 5.23 21.97 61.67
C ASN A 358 5.94 22.91 60.70
N LEU A 359 5.87 22.63 59.41
CA LEU A 359 6.53 23.39 58.36
C LEU A 359 5.50 23.91 57.34
N MET A 360 5.71 25.11 56.80
CA MET A 360 4.91 25.70 55.72
C MET A 360 5.85 26.25 54.64
N LYS A 361 5.54 26.05 53.36
CA LYS A 361 6.19 26.71 52.23
C LYS A 361 5.13 27.35 51.35
N ARG A 362 5.42 28.53 50.79
CA ARG A 362 4.54 29.22 49.83
C ARG A 362 5.20 29.28 48.47
N ILE A 363 4.47 28.86 47.44
CA ILE A 363 4.89 28.94 46.04
C ILE A 363 3.72 29.39 45.18
N ASN A 364 4.05 29.98 44.03
CA ASN A 364 3.10 30.23 42.96
C ASN A 364 2.97 29.00 42.07
N SER A 365 1.83 28.82 41.41
CA SER A 365 1.72 27.91 40.28
C SER A 365 2.35 28.51 39.03
N SER A 366 2.77 27.66 38.10
CA SER A 366 3.55 28.04 36.92
C SER A 366 3.04 27.33 35.67
N MET A 367 3.24 27.89 34.50
CA MET A 367 3.13 27.18 33.24
C MET A 367 4.46 27.29 32.49
N ASN A 368 4.96 26.17 31.96
CA ASN A 368 6.25 26.09 31.26
C ASN A 368 7.45 26.67 32.05
N GLY A 369 7.38 26.70 33.38
CA GLY A 369 8.44 27.25 34.26
C GLY A 369 8.34 28.75 34.56
N LEU A 370 7.29 29.43 34.09
CA LEU A 370 6.98 30.84 34.39
C LEU A 370 5.72 30.93 35.27
N ASP A 371 5.71 31.81 36.27
CA ASP A 371 4.55 32.01 37.17
C ASP A 371 3.28 32.35 36.37
N GLY A 372 2.22 31.57 36.54
CA GLY A 372 0.93 31.82 35.90
C GLY A 372 0.12 30.59 35.53
N SER A 373 -0.98 30.84 34.83
CA SER A 373 -1.89 29.85 34.26
C SER A 373 -2.08 30.09 32.77
N LEU A 374 -2.22 29.02 31.98
CA LEU A 374 -2.67 29.09 30.59
C LEU A 374 -4.20 28.97 30.56
N PHE A 375 -4.88 29.75 29.73
CA PHE A 375 -6.30 29.54 29.42
C PHE A 375 -6.50 29.11 27.97
N THR A 376 -7.46 28.22 27.76
CA THR A 376 -7.93 27.76 26.45
C THR A 376 -9.35 28.31 26.23
N PRO A 377 -9.57 29.10 25.17
CA PRO A 377 -10.90 29.57 24.76
C PRO A 377 -11.96 28.46 24.66
N GLY A 378 -13.17 28.72 25.14
CA GLY A 378 -14.28 27.76 25.12
C GLY A 378 -15.52 28.20 25.91
N THR A 379 -16.53 27.34 25.92
CA THR A 379 -17.77 27.48 26.70
C THR A 379 -18.06 26.16 27.45
N PRO A 380 -17.48 25.93 28.65
CA PRO A 380 -16.72 26.84 29.51
C PRO A 380 -15.29 27.14 29.04
N ILE A 381 -14.66 28.16 29.64
CA ILE A 381 -13.23 28.46 29.47
C ILE A 381 -12.44 27.44 30.29
N THR A 382 -11.42 26.81 29.70
CA THR A 382 -10.53 25.88 30.42
C THR A 382 -9.25 26.61 30.84
N TRP A 383 -8.72 26.28 32.01
CA TRP A 383 -7.46 26.79 32.56
C TRP A 383 -6.56 25.63 32.97
N ARG A 384 -5.24 25.80 32.79
CA ARG A 384 -4.21 24.84 33.18
C ARG A 384 -3.05 25.53 33.87
N THR A 385 -2.54 24.92 34.93
CA THR A 385 -1.34 25.40 35.63
C THR A 385 -0.66 24.26 36.40
N ASN A 386 0.65 24.35 36.52
CA ASN A 386 1.51 23.29 37.03
C ASN A 386 2.18 23.69 38.36
N LEU A 387 2.27 22.75 39.29
CA LEU A 387 3.00 22.90 40.55
C LEU A 387 4.26 22.03 40.53
N VAL A 388 5.44 22.62 40.66
CA VAL A 388 6.69 21.87 40.81
C VAL A 388 6.95 21.64 42.31
N ILE A 389 6.55 20.46 42.80
CA ILE A 389 6.58 20.12 44.21
C ILE A 389 7.89 19.43 44.58
N THR A 390 8.63 20.04 45.50
CA THR A 390 9.88 19.55 46.05
C THR A 390 9.70 19.25 47.54
N ILE A 391 9.91 17.99 47.93
CA ILE A 391 9.74 17.51 49.30
C ILE A 391 11.08 16.94 49.79
N PRO A 392 11.70 17.50 50.84
CA PRO A 392 12.87 16.92 51.48
C PRO A 392 12.51 15.55 52.10
N ASN A 393 13.39 14.55 51.98
CA ASN A 393 13.11 13.18 52.41
C ASN A 393 12.61 13.07 53.86
N ASP A 394 13.07 13.95 54.74
CA ASP A 394 12.79 13.94 56.18
C ASP A 394 11.44 14.60 56.52
N TYR A 395 10.82 15.28 55.56
CA TYR A 395 9.56 16.02 55.72
C TYR A 395 8.39 15.07 55.41
N LYS A 396 7.62 14.73 56.44
CA LYS A 396 6.47 13.81 56.42
C LYS A 396 5.15 14.58 56.47
N ASN A 397 4.02 13.87 56.39
CA ASN A 397 2.66 14.43 56.53
C ASN A 397 2.37 15.60 55.56
N ASN A 398 2.95 15.52 54.36
CA ASN A 398 2.87 16.59 53.36
C ASN A 398 1.43 16.78 52.84
N ARG A 399 1.00 18.04 52.73
CA ARG A 399 -0.29 18.45 52.16
C ARG A 399 -0.18 19.82 51.49
N ALA A 400 -1.19 20.22 50.72
CA ALA A 400 -1.27 21.56 50.15
C ALA A 400 -2.67 22.17 50.31
N GLU A 401 -2.72 23.49 50.57
CA GLU A 401 -3.89 24.34 50.35
C GLU A 401 -3.60 25.28 49.19
N ILE A 402 -4.43 25.26 48.14
CA ILE A 402 -4.27 26.11 46.96
C ILE A 402 -5.44 27.09 46.92
N THR A 403 -5.13 28.38 46.77
CA THR A 403 -6.14 29.46 46.68
C THR A 403 -6.57 29.64 45.22
N LYS A 404 -7.88 29.59 44.95
CA LYS A 404 -8.48 29.73 43.60
C LYS A 404 -9.64 30.74 43.58
N PRO A 405 -10.00 31.29 42.41
CA PRO A 405 -11.23 32.07 42.26
C PRO A 405 -12.50 31.27 42.63
N PRO A 406 -13.60 31.92 43.06
CA PRO A 406 -14.81 31.21 43.47
C PRO A 406 -15.51 30.46 42.32
N ASP A 407 -15.48 31.01 41.11
CA ASP A 407 -16.16 30.48 39.91
C ASP A 407 -15.40 29.35 39.21
N TRP A 408 -14.15 29.11 39.60
CA TRP A 408 -13.28 28.07 39.07
C TRP A 408 -13.71 26.68 39.58
N ASN A 409 -14.18 25.82 38.68
CA ASN A 409 -14.51 24.41 38.88
C ASN A 409 -13.31 23.52 38.47
N ILE A 410 -12.66 22.85 39.41
CA ILE A 410 -11.52 21.97 39.07
C ILE A 410 -12.07 20.74 38.34
N THR A 411 -11.53 20.44 37.15
CA THR A 411 -11.88 19.26 36.35
C THR A 411 -10.88 18.11 36.55
N GLN A 412 -9.61 18.43 36.80
CA GLN A 412 -8.54 17.46 36.90
C GLN A 412 -7.43 17.94 37.85
N ILE A 413 -6.86 17.01 38.63
CA ILE A 413 -5.64 17.24 39.42
C ILE A 413 -4.74 16.04 39.16
N LEU A 414 -3.77 16.16 38.26
CA LEU A 414 -2.75 15.13 38.04
C LEU A 414 -1.64 15.24 39.08
N ASP A 415 -1.20 14.09 39.60
CA ASP A 415 0.06 13.97 40.34
C ASP A 415 1.26 13.75 39.40
N GLY A 416 2.46 13.63 39.98
CA GLY A 416 3.71 13.37 39.25
C GLY A 416 3.81 12.03 38.52
N TYR A 417 2.72 11.26 38.45
CA TYR A 417 2.59 9.98 37.73
C TYR A 417 1.36 9.98 36.79
N ASP A 418 0.84 11.16 36.43
CA ASP A 418 -0.36 11.37 35.61
C ASP A 418 -1.65 10.75 36.18
N VAL A 419 -1.72 10.51 37.50
CA VAL A 419 -2.92 9.96 38.16
C VAL A 419 -3.84 11.09 38.61
N ASN A 420 -5.11 11.06 38.21
CA ASN A 420 -6.09 12.09 38.60
C ASN A 420 -6.57 11.93 40.06
N ARG A 421 -6.09 12.82 40.94
CA ARG A 421 -6.37 12.90 42.38
C ARG A 421 -7.57 13.77 42.76
N ILE A 422 -8.39 14.20 41.80
CA ILE A 422 -9.53 15.08 42.10
C ILE A 422 -10.50 14.52 43.16
N GLN A 423 -10.69 13.19 43.20
CA GLN A 423 -11.56 12.52 44.19
C GLN A 423 -10.93 12.45 45.59
N ASP A 424 -9.60 12.56 45.69
CA ASP A 424 -8.86 12.59 46.95
C ASP A 424 -8.83 14.02 47.55
N CYS A 425 -9.28 15.04 46.82
CA CYS A 425 -9.16 16.46 47.17
C CYS A 425 -10.49 17.07 47.64
N THR A 426 -10.41 18.15 48.42
CA THR A 426 -11.59 18.89 48.92
C THR A 426 -11.60 20.34 48.43
N GLY A 427 -12.79 20.92 48.21
CA GLY A 427 -12.94 22.31 47.74
C GLY A 427 -12.77 22.51 46.22
N THR A 428 -12.83 21.42 45.44
CA THR A 428 -12.68 21.38 43.98
C THR A 428 -13.79 22.13 43.22
N ASN A 429 -15.03 22.02 43.70
CA ASN A 429 -16.23 22.64 43.12
C ASN A 429 -16.20 24.20 43.12
N PRO A 430 -17.09 24.85 42.34
CA PRO A 430 -17.40 26.28 42.48
C PRO A 430 -17.86 26.68 43.88
N GLY A 431 -17.80 27.97 44.15
CA GLY A 431 -18.09 28.59 45.45
C GLY A 431 -16.90 28.55 46.42
N SER A 432 -15.99 27.59 46.29
CA SER A 432 -14.82 27.50 47.18
C SER A 432 -13.64 28.37 46.72
N VAL A 433 -13.16 29.25 47.60
CA VAL A 433 -11.95 30.08 47.41
C VAL A 433 -10.63 29.32 47.62
N LYS A 434 -10.71 28.09 48.11
CA LYS A 434 -9.56 27.19 48.32
C LYS A 434 -9.91 25.77 47.95
N PHE A 435 -8.93 25.00 47.52
CA PHE A 435 -8.98 23.54 47.57
C PHE A 435 -7.78 22.98 48.33
N SER A 436 -7.86 21.73 48.79
CA SER A 436 -6.77 21.08 49.51
C SER A 436 -6.52 19.65 49.05
N ILE A 437 -5.23 19.30 48.98
CA ILE A 437 -4.72 17.96 48.69
C ILE A 437 -4.22 17.39 50.04
N PRO A 438 -4.77 16.28 50.55
CA PRO A 438 -4.57 15.86 51.94
C PRO A 438 -3.24 15.13 52.19
N ASN A 439 -2.94 14.95 53.48
CA ASN A 439 -1.81 14.16 53.97
C ASN A 439 -1.78 12.77 53.33
N GLY A 440 -0.64 12.38 52.75
CA GLY A 440 -0.43 11.06 52.16
C GLY A 440 -0.88 10.90 50.70
N ILE A 441 -1.49 11.93 50.12
CA ILE A 441 -1.76 12.03 48.68
C ILE A 441 -0.78 13.01 48.02
N PHE A 442 -0.42 14.09 48.72
CA PHE A 442 0.51 15.09 48.21
C PHE A 442 1.97 14.65 48.34
N ASP A 443 2.63 14.45 47.20
CA ASP A 443 4.02 13.95 47.07
C ASP A 443 4.83 14.81 46.07
N GLN A 444 6.15 14.59 46.02
CA GLN A 444 7.06 15.28 45.10
C GLN A 444 6.76 14.98 43.63
N GLY A 445 7.02 15.96 42.75
CA GLY A 445 6.82 15.82 41.31
C GLY A 445 6.21 17.06 40.66
N LEU A 446 5.87 16.92 39.38
CA LEU A 446 5.08 17.91 38.63
C LEU A 446 3.60 17.55 38.78
N TRP A 447 2.81 18.45 39.38
CA TRP A 447 1.35 18.31 39.42
C TRP A 447 0.73 19.23 38.37
N GLU A 448 -0.23 18.76 37.56
CA GLU A 448 -1.02 19.60 36.62
C GLU A 448 -2.45 19.75 37.15
N ILE A 449 -2.96 20.98 37.19
CA ILE A 449 -4.33 21.28 37.61
C ILE A 449 -5.09 21.82 36.40
N GLU A 450 -6.14 21.11 35.97
CA GLU A 450 -7.10 21.63 35.00
C GLU A 450 -8.37 22.11 35.70
N VAL A 451 -8.88 23.25 35.25
CA VAL A 451 -10.03 23.94 35.81
C VAL A 451 -10.90 24.47 34.68
N THR A 452 -12.21 24.56 34.89
CA THR A 452 -13.14 25.29 34.04
C THR A 452 -13.70 26.50 34.77
N SER A 453 -13.77 27.66 34.11
CA SER A 453 -14.50 28.84 34.59
C SER A 453 -15.69 29.12 33.68
N SER A 454 -16.66 29.87 34.19
CA SER A 454 -17.69 30.46 33.33
C SER A 454 -17.06 31.32 32.23
N ASN A 455 -17.76 31.43 31.09
CA ASN A 455 -17.43 32.39 30.05
C ASN A 455 -18.06 33.75 30.41
N TYR A 456 -17.25 34.80 30.38
CA TYR A 456 -17.64 36.15 30.77
C TYR A 456 -18.23 37.00 29.63
N ILE A 457 -18.13 36.52 28.37
CA ILE A 457 -18.96 37.02 27.26
C ILE A 457 -20.20 36.12 27.19
N ALA A 458 -21.38 36.72 27.17
CA ALA A 458 -22.66 36.02 27.11
C ALA A 458 -23.16 35.85 25.67
N ASN A 459 -23.03 36.89 24.84
CA ASN A 459 -23.38 36.87 23.42
C ASN A 459 -22.57 37.90 22.62
N GLY A 460 -22.73 37.86 21.31
CA GLY A 460 -22.22 38.86 20.38
C GLY A 460 -22.64 38.51 18.96
N SER A 461 -22.94 39.53 18.17
CA SER A 461 -23.51 39.37 16.83
C SER A 461 -23.29 40.60 15.95
N LEU A 462 -23.44 40.36 14.65
CA LEU A 462 -23.40 41.39 13.61
C LEU A 462 -24.72 42.18 13.63
N PHE A 463 -24.61 43.51 13.59
CA PHE A 463 -25.73 44.43 13.48
C PHE A 463 -25.56 45.35 12.27
N VAL A 464 -26.57 45.47 11.42
CA VAL A 464 -26.53 46.13 10.11
C VAL A 464 -27.55 47.27 10.04
N TRP A 465 -27.18 48.37 9.41
CA TRP A 465 -28.00 49.58 9.32
C TRP A 465 -29.04 49.50 8.19
N ASN A 466 -30.32 49.42 8.55
CA ASN A 466 -31.44 49.30 7.60
C ASN A 466 -32.07 50.66 7.21
N GLU A 467 -31.24 51.70 7.07
CA GLU A 467 -31.61 53.13 6.96
C GLU A 467 -32.26 53.74 8.23
N THR A 468 -32.92 52.95 9.08
CA THR A 468 -33.68 53.46 10.25
C THR A 468 -33.12 53.03 11.61
N ALA A 469 -32.55 51.82 11.69
CA ALA A 469 -32.03 51.22 12.89
C ALA A 469 -30.90 50.22 12.57
N TYR A 470 -30.13 49.85 13.58
CA TYR A 470 -29.27 48.68 13.52
C TYR A 470 -30.10 47.44 13.89
N ILE A 471 -30.20 46.48 12.97
CA ILE A 471 -30.87 45.17 13.16
C ILE A 471 -29.84 44.04 13.17
N GLU A 472 -30.13 42.95 13.88
CA GLU A 472 -29.27 41.77 13.96
C GLU A 472 -29.38 40.94 12.67
N GLU A 473 -28.25 40.63 12.04
CA GLU A 473 -28.16 39.88 10.77
C GLU A 473 -26.97 38.92 10.78
N SER A 474 -26.98 37.91 9.90
CA SER A 474 -25.84 36.99 9.71
C SER A 474 -24.98 37.30 8.48
N SER A 475 -25.37 38.28 7.66
CA SER A 475 -24.68 38.67 6.44
C SER A 475 -24.80 40.16 6.12
N ILE A 476 -23.90 40.64 5.26
CA ILE A 476 -23.87 42.00 4.71
C ILE A 476 -23.53 41.99 3.22
N THR A 477 -24.02 43.00 2.50
CA THR A 477 -23.64 43.29 1.11
C THR A 477 -22.78 44.55 1.01
N MET A 478 -22.11 44.72 -0.13
CA MET A 478 -21.37 45.94 -0.46
C MET A 478 -22.21 47.21 -0.20
N GLY A 479 -21.58 48.22 0.42
CA GLY A 479 -22.24 49.47 0.80
C GLY A 479 -23.07 49.43 2.09
N SER A 480 -23.23 48.27 2.73
CA SER A 480 -23.87 48.17 4.06
C SER A 480 -23.01 48.83 5.14
N SER A 481 -23.61 49.64 6.02
CA SER A 481 -22.97 50.04 7.28
C SER A 481 -23.31 49.03 8.38
N TYR A 482 -22.30 48.55 9.11
CA TYR A 482 -22.46 47.54 10.15
C TYR A 482 -21.64 47.84 11.41
N ARG A 483 -21.97 47.15 12.51
CA ARG A 483 -21.25 47.17 13.77
C ARG A 483 -21.33 45.79 14.43
N ILE A 484 -20.46 45.52 15.40
CA ILE A 484 -20.57 44.31 16.22
C ILE A 484 -21.09 44.69 17.60
N ASN A 485 -22.22 44.11 18.02
CA ASN A 485 -22.71 44.21 19.40
C ASN A 485 -22.14 43.04 20.22
N VAL A 486 -21.87 43.27 21.50
CA VAL A 486 -21.37 42.26 22.44
C VAL A 486 -22.05 42.44 23.79
N GLY A 487 -22.66 41.38 24.31
CA GLY A 487 -23.20 41.30 25.65
C GLY A 487 -22.26 40.52 26.57
N LEU A 488 -21.77 41.18 27.62
CA LEU A 488 -21.03 40.56 28.71
C LEU A 488 -22.00 39.90 29.71
N ASN A 489 -21.51 38.96 30.53
CA ASN A 489 -22.35 38.27 31.51
C ASN A 489 -22.46 39.05 32.84
N ASP A 490 -23.49 39.90 32.93
CA ASP A 490 -23.86 40.70 34.12
C ASP A 490 -23.82 39.89 35.43
N SER A 491 -24.35 38.66 35.42
CA SER A 491 -24.44 37.83 36.63
C SER A 491 -23.10 37.34 37.20
N LEU A 492 -21.99 37.53 36.46
CA LEU A 492 -20.65 37.08 36.83
C LEU A 492 -19.64 38.23 37.02
N ILE A 493 -19.96 39.40 36.46
CA ILE A 493 -19.09 40.57 36.39
C ILE A 493 -19.39 41.51 37.55
N GLY A 494 -18.33 42.09 38.12
CA GLY A 494 -18.45 43.12 39.15
C GLY A 494 -18.37 44.51 38.54
N GLU A 495 -17.56 45.38 39.13
CA GLU A 495 -17.21 46.65 38.50
C GLU A 495 -16.35 46.39 37.23
N LEU A 496 -16.61 47.14 36.16
CA LEU A 496 -15.86 47.06 34.89
C LEU A 496 -14.48 47.77 34.93
N THR A 497 -14.08 48.27 36.10
CA THR A 497 -12.77 48.89 36.35
C THR A 497 -11.62 47.90 36.12
N ASP A 498 -10.55 48.34 35.46
CA ASP A 498 -9.38 47.51 35.06
C ASP A 498 -9.73 46.33 34.12
N THR A 499 -10.95 46.29 33.58
CA THR A 499 -11.31 45.34 32.52
C THR A 499 -10.89 45.85 31.14
N GLN A 500 -10.71 44.92 30.20
CA GLN A 500 -10.46 45.22 28.79
C GLN A 500 -11.11 44.15 27.91
N ILE A 501 -11.39 44.50 26.66
CA ILE A 501 -11.82 43.57 25.63
C ILE A 501 -11.05 43.82 24.33
N ASN A 502 -10.41 42.76 23.84
CA ASN A 502 -9.79 42.72 22.54
C ASN A 502 -10.82 42.26 21.51
N PHE A 503 -10.94 42.99 20.42
CA PHE A 503 -11.82 42.73 19.29
C PHE A 503 -10.99 42.60 18.03
N THR A 504 -11.12 41.47 17.35
CA THR A 504 -10.47 41.20 16.07
C THR A 504 -11.53 40.77 15.07
N ILE A 505 -11.48 41.31 13.85
CA ILE A 505 -12.16 40.75 12.69
C ILE A 505 -11.07 40.17 11.79
N GLU A 506 -11.21 38.91 11.39
CA GLU A 506 -10.37 38.25 10.41
C GLU A 506 -11.12 38.11 9.07
N TYR A 507 -10.39 38.32 7.98
CA TYR A 507 -10.80 37.96 6.63
C TYR A 507 -11.09 36.44 6.53
N PRO A 508 -11.84 35.97 5.50
CA PRO A 508 -12.11 34.55 5.28
C PRO A 508 -10.88 33.64 5.06
N ASN A 509 -9.68 34.22 4.94
CA ASN A 509 -8.39 33.53 4.86
C ASN A 509 -7.64 33.44 6.21
N GLY A 510 -8.23 33.91 7.32
CA GLY A 510 -7.62 33.97 8.66
C GLY A 510 -6.65 35.13 8.90
N THR A 511 -6.44 36.03 7.93
CA THR A 511 -5.64 37.25 8.18
C THR A 511 -6.48 38.33 8.85
N ILE A 512 -5.88 39.12 9.74
CA ILE A 512 -6.59 40.22 10.44
C ILE A 512 -7.05 41.28 9.43
N PHE A 513 -8.37 41.50 9.36
CA PHE A 513 -8.99 42.64 8.68
C PHE A 513 -8.96 43.89 9.55
N TYR A 514 -9.30 43.74 10.83
CA TYR A 514 -9.36 44.83 11.81
C TYR A 514 -9.05 44.33 13.21
N GLN A 515 -8.38 45.13 14.03
CA GLN A 515 -8.15 44.82 15.45
C GLN A 515 -8.22 46.09 16.30
N ASN A 516 -8.82 45.98 17.48
CA ASN A 516 -8.93 47.06 18.46
C ASN A 516 -8.98 46.50 19.89
N THR A 517 -8.53 47.28 20.87
CA THR A 517 -8.69 46.99 22.31
C THR A 517 -9.42 48.15 22.96
N SER A 518 -10.49 47.85 23.69
CA SER A 518 -11.29 48.86 24.40
C SER A 518 -11.53 48.48 25.85
N ILE A 519 -11.82 49.49 26.68
CA ILE A 519 -12.31 49.29 28.05
C ILE A 519 -13.84 49.23 27.97
N PRO A 520 -14.49 48.15 28.41
CA PRO A 520 -15.95 48.06 28.48
C PRO A 520 -16.55 49.19 29.33
N TYR A 521 -17.48 49.95 28.75
CA TYR A 521 -18.19 51.04 29.42
C TYR A 521 -19.59 50.63 29.91
N SER A 522 -20.10 49.49 29.44
CA SER A 522 -21.37 48.87 29.83
C SER A 522 -21.36 47.37 29.52
N ILE A 523 -22.34 46.64 30.06
CA ILE A 523 -22.51 45.19 29.87
C ILE A 523 -22.79 44.85 28.40
N GLU A 524 -23.71 45.57 27.77
CA GLU A 524 -23.87 45.60 26.31
C GLU A 524 -22.99 46.72 25.74
N MET A 525 -22.17 46.41 24.75
CA MET A 525 -21.30 47.38 24.09
C MET A 525 -21.17 47.13 22.58
N ASN A 526 -20.91 48.18 21.81
CA ASN A 526 -20.88 48.13 20.35
C ASN A 526 -19.49 48.53 19.83
N PHE A 527 -18.90 47.70 18.96
CA PHE A 527 -17.63 47.98 18.31
C PHE A 527 -17.88 48.71 16.99
N GLY A 528 -17.63 50.02 17.02
CA GLY A 528 -17.51 50.89 15.85
C GLY A 528 -18.78 51.07 15.02
N THR A 529 -18.55 51.62 13.84
CA THR A 529 -19.42 51.60 12.66
C THR A 529 -18.48 51.45 11.47
N TYR A 530 -18.68 50.41 10.66
CA TYR A 530 -17.84 50.03 9.53
C TYR A 530 -18.70 49.99 8.27
N ASP A 531 -18.21 50.53 7.17
CA ASP A 531 -18.88 50.41 5.87
C ASP A 531 -18.24 49.30 5.05
N VAL A 532 -19.05 48.44 4.42
CA VAL A 532 -18.55 47.42 3.48
C VAL A 532 -18.06 48.11 2.20
N GLY A 533 -16.77 48.43 2.19
CA GLY A 533 -16.06 48.96 1.02
C GLY A 533 -15.39 47.87 0.19
N LYS A 534 -14.93 48.23 -1.02
CA LYS A 534 -14.29 47.34 -2.02
C LYS A 534 -13.04 46.57 -1.54
N ASN A 535 -12.56 46.84 -0.32
CA ASN A 535 -11.43 46.14 0.29
C ASN A 535 -11.86 44.88 1.06
N MET A 536 -13.15 44.70 1.34
CA MET A 536 -13.69 43.44 1.86
C MET A 536 -13.87 42.47 0.69
N THR A 537 -13.24 41.30 0.76
CA THR A 537 -13.48 40.18 -0.14
C THR A 537 -14.73 39.40 0.31
N ILE A 538 -15.46 38.77 -0.61
CA ILE A 538 -16.51 37.80 -0.29
C ILE A 538 -16.06 36.69 0.67
N GLY A 539 -17.01 36.17 1.46
CA GLY A 539 -16.81 35.01 2.35
C GLY A 539 -17.20 35.26 3.80
N THR A 540 -17.10 34.22 4.63
CA THR A 540 -17.35 34.29 6.07
C THR A 540 -16.17 34.93 6.81
N TYR A 541 -16.33 36.14 7.32
CA TYR A 541 -15.40 36.79 8.23
C TYR A 541 -15.53 36.16 9.62
N GLN A 542 -14.45 36.14 10.40
CA GLN A 542 -14.49 35.69 11.80
C GLN A 542 -14.34 36.89 12.73
N VAL A 543 -15.30 37.06 13.63
CA VAL A 543 -15.20 37.98 14.77
C VAL A 543 -14.67 37.19 15.95
N ILE A 544 -13.55 37.64 16.52
CA ILE A 544 -12.92 37.08 17.72
C ILE A 544 -12.91 38.15 18.81
N LEU A 545 -13.51 37.82 19.95
CA LEU A 545 -13.64 38.66 21.12
C LEU A 545 -12.98 37.99 22.32
N LEU A 546 -12.11 38.72 23.01
CA LEU A 546 -11.43 38.27 24.23
C LEU A 546 -11.52 39.35 25.31
N TRP A 547 -12.43 39.16 26.27
CA TRP A 547 -12.57 39.99 27.47
C TRP A 547 -11.70 39.44 28.60
N THR A 548 -11.07 40.32 29.39
CA THR A 548 -10.25 39.94 30.55
C THR A 548 -10.45 40.91 31.71
N ASN A 549 -10.53 40.42 32.94
CA ASN A 549 -10.76 41.24 34.13
C ASN A 549 -9.56 42.03 34.67
N ASN A 550 -8.43 42.01 33.96
CA ASN A 550 -7.26 42.80 34.31
C ASN A 550 -6.45 43.14 33.06
N GLN A 551 -5.98 44.39 32.95
CA GLN A 551 -5.11 44.77 31.85
C GLN A 551 -3.75 44.05 31.92
N SER A 552 -3.19 43.85 33.12
CA SER A 552 -1.96 43.06 33.30
C SER A 552 -2.21 41.55 33.17
N TYR A 553 -1.41 40.90 32.34
CA TYR A 553 -1.45 39.46 32.06
C TYR A 553 -1.27 38.61 33.34
N SER A 554 -0.42 39.06 34.28
CA SER A 554 -0.10 38.37 35.54
C SER A 554 -1.25 38.26 36.55
N SER A 555 -2.36 38.98 36.33
CA SER A 555 -3.46 39.14 37.29
C SER A 555 -4.81 38.64 36.79
N ARG A 556 -4.90 38.17 35.54
CA ARG A 556 -6.15 37.70 34.92
C ARG A 556 -6.58 36.36 35.49
N ASP A 557 -7.70 36.36 36.20
CA ASP A 557 -8.34 35.15 36.71
C ASP A 557 -9.79 34.97 36.23
N LYS A 558 -10.29 35.91 35.41
CA LYS A 558 -11.55 35.82 34.68
C LYS A 558 -11.34 36.22 33.22
N VAL A 559 -11.76 35.35 32.31
CA VAL A 559 -11.64 35.52 30.86
C VAL A 559 -12.99 35.23 30.21
N GLY A 560 -13.39 36.06 29.25
CA GLY A 560 -14.52 35.80 28.37
C GLY A 560 -14.02 35.68 26.94
N PHE A 561 -14.53 34.71 26.19
CA PHE A 561 -14.18 34.53 24.80
C PHE A 561 -15.42 34.27 23.95
N LEU A 562 -15.52 34.90 22.79
CA LEU A 562 -16.53 34.55 21.80
C LEU A 562 -15.91 34.61 20.40
N GLN A 563 -16.20 33.58 19.61
CA GLN A 563 -15.96 33.59 18.18
C GLN A 563 -17.26 33.31 17.44
N PHE A 564 -17.58 34.12 16.45
CA PHE A 564 -18.70 33.92 15.54
C PHE A 564 -18.36 34.44 14.14
N GLY A 565 -19.08 33.96 13.13
CA GLY A 565 -18.88 34.39 11.74
C GLY A 565 -20.02 35.25 11.20
N PHE A 566 -19.73 36.05 10.19
CA PHE A 566 -20.74 36.68 9.32
C PHE A 566 -20.29 36.65 7.86
N ASP A 567 -21.23 36.57 6.92
CA ASP A 567 -20.92 36.46 5.49
C ASP A 567 -20.95 37.82 4.78
N VAL A 568 -19.88 38.16 4.05
CA VAL A 568 -19.92 39.23 3.04
C VAL A 568 -20.34 38.63 1.69
N TRP A 569 -21.44 39.14 1.15
CA TRP A 569 -22.01 38.76 -0.15
C TRP A 569 -21.81 39.88 -1.17
N HIS A 570 -21.44 39.55 -2.40
CA HIS A 570 -21.38 40.51 -3.51
C HIS A 570 -22.48 40.27 -4.54
N HIS A 571 -22.99 41.38 -5.09
CA HIS A 571 -23.87 41.40 -6.26
C HIS A 571 -23.12 40.92 -7.50
N THR A 572 -23.84 40.36 -8.46
CA THR A 572 -23.24 39.73 -9.64
C THR A 572 -23.93 40.09 -10.93
N ASN A 573 -23.22 39.87 -12.03
CA ASN A 573 -23.70 40.15 -13.37
C ASN A 573 -23.30 39.00 -14.30
N LEU A 574 -24.22 38.62 -15.20
CA LEU A 574 -24.03 37.52 -16.15
C LEU A 574 -24.34 38.02 -17.55
N THR A 575 -23.34 38.11 -18.41
CA THR A 575 -23.47 38.69 -19.75
C THR A 575 -23.08 37.68 -20.82
N ALA A 576 -23.59 37.86 -22.04
CA ALA A 576 -23.14 37.09 -23.19
C ALA A 576 -22.00 37.81 -23.91
N VAL A 577 -20.91 37.10 -24.18
CA VAL A 577 -19.82 37.59 -25.06
C VAL A 577 -20.36 37.91 -26.46
N LYS A 578 -21.39 37.17 -26.89
CA LYS A 578 -22.23 37.49 -28.05
C LYS A 578 -23.67 37.06 -27.77
N SER A 579 -24.60 38.00 -27.78
CA SER A 579 -26.05 37.72 -27.62
C SER A 579 -26.73 37.22 -28.90
N TYR A 580 -26.07 37.28 -30.07
CA TYR A 580 -26.60 36.81 -31.35
C TYR A 580 -25.51 36.19 -32.22
N GLU A 581 -25.75 34.99 -32.75
CA GLU A 581 -25.01 34.43 -33.91
C GLU A 581 -25.97 33.80 -34.93
N GLU A 582 -25.61 33.92 -36.21
CA GLU A 582 -26.15 33.06 -37.27
C GLU A 582 -25.16 31.94 -37.57
N LYS A 583 -25.65 30.71 -37.74
CA LYS A 583 -24.85 29.52 -38.02
C LYS A 583 -25.50 28.65 -39.07
N VAL A 584 -24.69 28.03 -39.90
CA VAL A 584 -25.13 27.01 -40.83
C VAL A 584 -25.32 25.69 -40.05
N SER A 585 -26.38 24.93 -40.35
CA SER A 585 -26.58 23.61 -39.75
C SER A 585 -25.36 22.70 -39.99
N GLY A 586 -24.74 22.21 -38.90
CA GLY A 586 -23.52 21.40 -38.93
C GLY A 586 -22.19 22.16 -38.81
N GLU A 587 -22.20 23.46 -38.51
CA GLU A 587 -21.02 24.20 -38.03
C GLU A 587 -20.83 24.02 -36.51
N PRO A 588 -19.60 24.16 -35.95
CA PRO A 588 -19.40 24.22 -34.51
C PRO A 588 -19.94 25.54 -33.92
N PHE A 589 -20.60 25.46 -32.77
CA PHE A 589 -21.12 26.61 -32.02
C PHE A 589 -20.58 26.62 -30.58
N LEU A 590 -19.52 27.40 -30.37
CA LEU A 590 -18.92 27.65 -29.06
C LEU A 590 -19.63 28.81 -28.37
N MET A 591 -20.63 28.48 -27.56
CA MET A 591 -21.39 29.42 -26.74
C MET A 591 -20.52 29.95 -25.58
N LYS A 592 -20.58 31.26 -25.30
CA LYS A 592 -19.79 31.90 -24.22
C LYS A 592 -20.58 32.93 -23.41
N VAL A 593 -20.43 32.88 -22.09
CA VAL A 593 -20.92 33.89 -21.15
C VAL A 593 -19.81 34.32 -20.19
N GLU A 594 -19.89 35.56 -19.70
CA GLU A 594 -19.01 36.15 -18.69
C GLU A 594 -19.80 36.34 -17.40
N PHE A 595 -19.29 35.82 -16.28
CA PHE A 595 -19.87 36.00 -14.95
C PHE A 595 -18.89 36.83 -14.11
N PHE A 596 -19.35 37.97 -13.60
CA PHE A 596 -18.51 38.89 -12.84
C PHE A 596 -19.24 39.48 -11.62
N ASP A 597 -18.42 39.96 -10.70
CA ASP A 597 -18.76 40.62 -9.45
C ASP A 597 -18.97 42.12 -9.77
N ASP A 598 -20.21 42.60 -9.63
CA ASP A 598 -20.58 43.97 -10.01
C ASP A 598 -20.05 44.98 -8.98
N ASP A 599 -19.93 44.55 -7.72
CA ASP A 599 -19.43 45.35 -6.59
C ASP A 599 -17.92 45.62 -6.68
N SER A 600 -17.12 44.63 -7.09
CA SER A 600 -15.67 44.78 -7.25
C SER A 600 -15.23 45.06 -8.69
N ASN A 601 -16.08 44.77 -9.69
CA ASN A 601 -15.75 44.74 -11.12
C ASN A 601 -14.61 43.72 -11.42
N ILE A 602 -14.74 42.50 -10.88
CA ILE A 602 -13.78 41.40 -11.06
C ILE A 602 -14.52 40.16 -11.57
N PHE A 603 -13.90 39.42 -12.49
CA PHE A 603 -14.47 38.19 -13.02
C PHE A 603 -14.58 37.08 -11.96
N ILE A 604 -15.70 36.34 -11.96
CA ILE A 604 -15.99 35.29 -10.98
C ILE A 604 -15.58 33.94 -11.54
N ASP A 605 -14.45 33.44 -11.08
CA ASP A 605 -13.92 32.13 -11.45
C ASP A 605 -14.61 30.96 -10.70
N PHE A 606 -14.63 29.77 -11.30
CA PHE A 606 -15.11 28.51 -10.71
C PHE A 606 -16.56 28.51 -10.16
N ALA A 607 -17.45 29.34 -10.72
CA ALA A 607 -18.89 29.29 -10.48
C ALA A 607 -19.55 28.10 -11.18
N THR A 608 -20.73 27.68 -10.71
CA THR A 608 -21.59 26.72 -11.40
C THR A 608 -22.48 27.49 -12.38
N VAL A 609 -22.09 27.53 -13.65
CA VAL A 609 -22.89 28.14 -14.73
C VAL A 609 -23.59 27.04 -15.52
N THR A 610 -24.91 27.14 -15.61
CA THR A 610 -25.78 26.19 -16.32
C THR A 610 -26.62 26.92 -17.37
N TYR A 611 -27.04 26.21 -18.42
CA TYR A 611 -27.90 26.73 -19.48
C TYR A 611 -29.09 25.80 -19.75
N ASN A 612 -30.13 26.35 -20.37
CA ASN A 612 -31.29 25.64 -20.91
C ASN A 612 -31.74 26.29 -22.23
N SER A 613 -32.17 25.50 -23.20
CA SER A 613 -32.48 25.94 -24.57
C SER A 613 -33.95 25.76 -24.96
N THR A 614 -34.42 26.55 -25.92
CA THR A 614 -35.79 26.41 -26.46
C THR A 614 -36.04 25.11 -27.24
N PHE A 615 -34.99 24.34 -27.53
CA PHE A 615 -35.08 23.01 -28.14
C PHE A 615 -34.86 21.86 -27.14
N GLY A 616 -34.85 22.15 -25.83
CA GLY A 616 -34.91 21.15 -24.77
C GLY A 616 -33.56 20.58 -24.31
N THR A 617 -32.43 21.08 -24.81
CA THR A 617 -31.13 20.77 -24.21
C THR A 617 -30.82 21.69 -23.03
N SER A 618 -30.22 21.12 -22.00
CA SER A 618 -29.68 21.85 -20.86
C SER A 618 -28.37 21.19 -20.41
N GLY A 619 -27.55 21.93 -19.67
CA GLY A 619 -26.28 21.41 -19.18
C GLY A 619 -25.47 22.44 -18.40
N THR A 620 -24.28 22.02 -17.96
CA THR A 620 -23.31 22.86 -17.25
C THR A 620 -22.23 23.31 -18.22
N MET A 621 -21.81 24.58 -18.12
CA MET A 621 -20.74 25.15 -18.93
C MET A 621 -19.37 24.91 -18.27
N VAL A 622 -18.33 24.80 -19.08
CA VAL A 622 -16.95 24.63 -18.64
C VAL A 622 -16.34 26.01 -18.34
N TYR A 623 -15.74 26.17 -17.17
CA TYR A 623 -14.95 27.35 -16.82
C TYR A 623 -13.67 27.41 -17.68
N PHE A 624 -13.43 28.54 -18.35
CA PHE A 624 -12.38 28.71 -19.37
C PHE A 624 -11.28 29.72 -19.00
N GLY A 625 -11.31 30.26 -17.77
CA GLY A 625 -10.41 31.33 -17.33
C GLY A 625 -11.12 32.69 -17.23
N SER A 626 -10.74 33.50 -16.24
CA SER A 626 -11.17 34.91 -16.08
C SER A 626 -12.69 35.10 -16.14
N GLY A 627 -13.44 34.35 -15.34
CA GLY A 627 -14.91 34.35 -15.31
C GLY A 627 -15.63 34.04 -16.64
N VAL A 628 -14.92 33.58 -17.67
CA VAL A 628 -15.52 33.11 -18.92
C VAL A 628 -15.95 31.66 -18.77
N TYR A 629 -17.20 31.38 -19.15
CA TYR A 629 -17.77 30.03 -19.18
C TYR A 629 -18.18 29.70 -20.62
N VAL A 630 -17.84 28.49 -21.06
CA VAL A 630 -18.03 28.06 -22.45
C VAL A 630 -18.71 26.70 -22.55
N ILE A 631 -19.43 26.47 -23.64
CA ILE A 631 -19.78 25.10 -24.06
C ILE A 631 -19.75 25.02 -25.60
N ASP A 632 -19.13 23.97 -26.13
CA ASP A 632 -19.22 23.61 -27.54
C ASP A 632 -20.49 22.77 -27.76
N MET A 633 -21.26 23.11 -28.78
CA MET A 633 -22.60 22.60 -28.99
C MET A 633 -22.78 22.06 -30.41
N ASP A 634 -23.13 20.77 -30.50
CA ASP A 634 -23.53 20.16 -31.77
C ASP A 634 -24.89 20.71 -32.20
N ILE A 635 -24.89 21.43 -33.33
CA ILE A 635 -26.07 22.01 -33.96
C ILE A 635 -26.47 21.30 -35.26
N SER A 636 -25.85 20.15 -35.58
CA SER A 636 -26.11 19.37 -36.79
C SER A 636 -27.53 18.80 -36.87
N GLY A 637 -28.17 18.59 -35.71
CA GLY A 637 -29.56 18.12 -35.61
C GLY A 637 -30.63 19.22 -35.46
N LEU A 638 -30.26 20.50 -35.39
CA LEU A 638 -31.22 21.57 -35.10
C LEU A 638 -32.06 21.96 -36.33
N PRO A 639 -33.39 22.18 -36.16
CA PRO A 639 -34.22 22.70 -37.22
C PRO A 639 -33.88 24.16 -37.53
N LEU A 640 -34.11 24.57 -38.78
CA LEU A 640 -33.93 25.94 -39.25
C LEU A 640 -34.81 26.91 -38.45
N GLY A 641 -34.26 28.07 -38.07
CA GLY A 641 -34.98 29.07 -37.27
C GLY A 641 -34.18 29.61 -36.10
N ASN A 642 -34.87 30.34 -35.20
CA ASN A 642 -34.28 30.95 -34.00
C ASN A 642 -34.40 30.02 -32.80
N HIS A 643 -33.29 29.85 -32.09
CA HIS A 643 -33.18 29.14 -30.81
C HIS A 643 -32.66 30.12 -29.76
N TYR A 644 -33.12 30.01 -28.52
CA TYR A 644 -32.71 30.88 -27.43
C TYR A 644 -32.18 30.08 -26.25
N PHE A 645 -31.18 30.63 -25.58
CA PHE A 645 -30.53 30.06 -24.40
C PHE A 645 -30.76 30.94 -23.18
N SER A 646 -31.20 30.32 -22.09
CA SER A 646 -31.36 30.90 -20.76
C SER A 646 -30.32 30.31 -19.82
N PHE A 647 -29.80 31.09 -18.88
CA PHE A 647 -28.67 30.71 -18.04
C PHE A 647 -28.98 30.90 -16.55
N ASN A 648 -28.35 30.07 -15.72
CA ASN A 648 -28.37 30.16 -14.28
C ASN A 648 -26.95 29.99 -13.74
N ALA A 649 -26.42 31.00 -13.06
CA ALA A 649 -25.06 31.05 -12.53
C ALA A 649 -25.08 31.19 -11.00
N SER A 650 -24.34 30.35 -10.29
CA SER A 650 -24.28 30.33 -8.82
C SER A 650 -22.87 30.08 -8.27
N LYS A 651 -22.55 30.73 -7.16
CA LYS A 651 -21.34 30.52 -6.36
C LYS A 651 -21.60 30.96 -4.91
N ILE A 652 -20.93 30.35 -3.94
CA ILE A 652 -21.12 30.68 -2.52
C ILE A 652 -20.65 32.12 -2.26
N HIS A 653 -21.40 32.89 -1.46
CA HIS A 653 -21.17 34.31 -1.14
C HIS A 653 -21.29 35.27 -2.34
N TYR A 654 -21.95 34.83 -3.41
CA TYR A 654 -22.28 35.63 -4.58
C TYR A 654 -23.77 35.52 -4.89
N GLU A 655 -24.38 36.60 -5.37
CA GLU A 655 -25.76 36.57 -5.87
C GLU A 655 -25.89 35.59 -7.06
N ASN A 656 -27.02 34.86 -7.11
CA ASN A 656 -27.33 33.89 -8.18
C ASN A 656 -28.04 34.57 -9.35
N GLN A 657 -27.43 34.57 -10.55
CA GLN A 657 -28.06 35.17 -11.75
C GLN A 657 -28.88 34.16 -12.53
N SER A 658 -30.11 34.54 -12.92
CA SER A 658 -31.03 33.68 -13.67
C SER A 658 -31.66 34.44 -14.85
N ILE A 659 -30.96 34.47 -15.98
CA ILE A 659 -31.30 35.32 -17.13
C ILE A 659 -31.87 34.49 -18.28
N ARG A 660 -33.03 34.91 -18.79
CA ARG A 660 -33.73 34.23 -19.88
C ARG A 660 -33.35 34.80 -21.25
N ASN A 661 -33.20 33.91 -22.24
CA ASN A 661 -32.93 34.25 -23.64
C ASN A 661 -31.72 35.18 -23.87
N LEU A 662 -30.68 35.05 -23.05
CA LEU A 662 -29.47 35.87 -23.07
C LEU A 662 -28.63 35.69 -24.35
N ILE A 663 -28.74 34.53 -25.01
CA ILE A 663 -28.14 34.26 -26.33
C ILE A 663 -29.20 33.73 -27.28
N GLN A 664 -29.24 34.30 -28.49
CA GLN A 664 -30.02 33.84 -29.63
C GLN A 664 -29.09 33.22 -30.69
N LEU A 665 -29.46 32.05 -31.20
CA LEU A 665 -28.79 31.34 -32.28
C LEU A 665 -29.77 31.13 -33.43
N LYS A 666 -29.41 31.55 -34.64
CA LYS A 666 -30.22 31.37 -35.85
C LYS A 666 -29.59 30.34 -36.77
N ILE A 667 -30.29 29.23 -37.00
CA ILE A 667 -29.84 28.15 -37.89
C ILE A 667 -30.34 28.40 -39.31
N ILE A 668 -29.40 28.45 -40.28
CA ILE A 668 -29.65 28.59 -41.72
C ILE A 668 -29.23 27.32 -42.49
N ASN A 669 -29.70 27.16 -43.73
CA ASN A 669 -29.45 25.97 -44.54
C ASN A 669 -28.11 26.01 -45.28
N GLN A 670 -27.68 24.84 -45.78
CA GLN A 670 -26.65 24.70 -46.81
C GLN A 670 -26.97 23.51 -47.70
N THR A 671 -26.37 23.45 -48.89
CA THR A 671 -26.54 22.33 -49.82
C THR A 671 -25.60 21.16 -49.52
N LEU A 672 -25.94 19.97 -50.03
CA LEU A 672 -25.15 18.75 -49.90
C LEU A 672 -24.04 18.67 -50.95
N ALA A 673 -22.84 18.24 -50.53
CA ALA A 673 -21.72 17.89 -51.41
C ALA A 673 -21.29 16.44 -51.22
N LEU A 674 -20.87 15.80 -52.31
CA LEU A 674 -20.42 14.41 -52.34
C LEU A 674 -18.98 14.34 -52.87
N GLU A 675 -18.03 13.98 -52.02
CA GLU A 675 -16.63 13.80 -52.38
C GLU A 675 -16.36 12.31 -52.55
N ILE A 676 -15.97 11.92 -53.77
CA ILE A 676 -15.53 10.57 -54.11
C ILE A 676 -14.02 10.61 -54.39
N PRO A 677 -13.16 10.09 -53.48
CA PRO A 677 -11.70 10.18 -53.63
C PRO A 677 -11.11 9.33 -54.77
N GLN A 678 -11.83 8.30 -55.22
CA GLN A 678 -11.41 7.38 -56.28
C GLN A 678 -12.54 7.23 -57.29
N THR A 679 -12.38 7.81 -58.47
CA THR A 679 -13.40 7.78 -59.55
C THR A 679 -13.23 6.61 -60.52
N VAL A 680 -12.16 5.81 -60.41
CA VAL A 680 -11.93 4.61 -61.22
C VAL A 680 -11.58 3.45 -60.29
N ILE A 681 -12.34 2.36 -60.38
CA ILE A 681 -12.12 1.13 -59.62
C ILE A 681 -11.79 0.01 -60.61
N ASN A 682 -10.59 -0.57 -60.49
CA ASN A 682 -10.25 -1.82 -61.16
C ASN A 682 -10.53 -2.97 -60.19
N VAL A 683 -11.18 -4.02 -60.69
CA VAL A 683 -11.56 -5.20 -59.92
C VAL A 683 -11.65 -6.40 -60.85
N ASP A 684 -11.67 -7.60 -60.29
CA ASP A 684 -11.78 -8.87 -61.01
C ASP A 684 -13.20 -9.42 -60.88
N ALA A 685 -13.60 -10.36 -61.74
CA ALA A 685 -14.91 -11.00 -61.70
C ALA A 685 -15.15 -11.74 -60.37
N TYR A 686 -16.41 -11.99 -60.03
CA TYR A 686 -16.83 -12.69 -58.80
C TYR A 686 -16.38 -12.03 -57.47
N SER A 687 -15.88 -10.80 -57.54
CA SER A 687 -15.40 -9.99 -56.41
C SER A 687 -16.33 -8.79 -56.15
N TYR A 688 -15.86 -7.83 -55.34
CA TYR A 688 -16.58 -6.59 -55.04
C TYR A 688 -15.73 -5.37 -55.35
N ALA A 689 -16.23 -4.47 -56.20
CA ALA A 689 -15.69 -3.12 -56.30
C ALA A 689 -16.11 -2.34 -55.04
N ILE A 690 -15.13 -1.84 -54.28
CA ILE A 690 -15.36 -1.14 -53.01
C ILE A 690 -15.10 0.36 -53.21
N LEU A 691 -16.08 1.19 -52.88
CA LEU A 691 -15.96 2.65 -52.94
C LEU A 691 -16.18 3.27 -51.56
N LEU A 692 -15.19 4.03 -51.08
CA LEU A 692 -15.37 4.96 -49.96
C LEU A 692 -15.80 6.33 -50.51
N LEU A 693 -16.84 6.91 -49.93
CA LEU A 693 -17.28 8.29 -50.22
C LEU A 693 -17.46 9.12 -48.95
N LYS A 694 -17.47 10.44 -49.10
CA LYS A 694 -17.64 11.41 -48.02
C LYS A 694 -18.79 12.37 -48.34
N VAL A 695 -19.72 12.50 -47.40
CA VAL A 695 -20.89 13.38 -47.50
C VAL A 695 -20.63 14.63 -46.66
N LYS A 696 -20.65 15.79 -47.31
CA LYS A 696 -20.21 17.07 -46.74
C LYS A 696 -21.25 18.18 -46.91
N GLY A 697 -21.14 19.20 -46.06
CA GLY A 697 -21.77 20.48 -46.33
C GLY A 697 -21.04 21.18 -47.48
N ALA A 698 -21.75 21.62 -48.52
CA ALA A 698 -21.14 22.27 -49.68
C ALA A 698 -20.55 23.65 -49.33
N SER A 699 -21.05 24.30 -48.28
CA SER A 699 -20.56 25.59 -47.79
C SER A 699 -19.55 25.42 -46.64
N SER A 700 -19.82 24.51 -45.70
CA SER A 700 -18.95 24.29 -44.53
C SER A 700 -17.71 23.43 -44.82
N GLY A 701 -17.75 22.57 -45.85
CA GLY A 701 -16.71 21.56 -46.12
C GLY A 701 -16.60 20.44 -45.09
N THR A 702 -17.34 20.53 -43.97
CA THR A 702 -17.38 19.57 -42.88
C THR A 702 -18.13 18.29 -43.28
N LEU A 703 -17.71 17.15 -42.75
CA LEU A 703 -18.45 15.88 -42.86
C LEU A 703 -19.78 15.99 -42.11
N LEU A 704 -20.86 15.42 -42.65
CA LEU A 704 -22.21 15.54 -42.10
C LEU A 704 -22.68 14.24 -41.42
N PRO A 705 -22.45 14.04 -40.11
CA PRO A 705 -22.76 12.80 -39.41
C PRO A 705 -24.26 12.40 -39.47
N GLY A 706 -24.51 11.09 -39.43
CA GLY A 706 -25.82 10.46 -39.34
C GLY A 706 -26.65 10.39 -40.63
N GLY A 707 -26.76 9.20 -41.24
CA GLY A 707 -27.93 8.80 -42.02
C GLY A 707 -28.14 9.55 -43.33
N ALA A 708 -27.09 9.80 -44.11
CA ALA A 708 -27.27 10.23 -45.50
C ALA A 708 -27.83 9.06 -46.32
N ASN A 709 -28.99 9.23 -46.95
CA ASN A 709 -29.55 8.20 -47.83
C ASN A 709 -28.75 8.18 -49.14
N ILE A 710 -28.15 7.04 -49.46
CA ILE A 710 -27.22 6.87 -50.57
C ILE A 710 -27.69 5.71 -51.44
N THR A 711 -27.72 5.92 -52.75
CA THR A 711 -28.14 4.91 -53.74
C THR A 711 -27.28 5.00 -55.00
N THR A 712 -27.43 4.04 -55.90
CA THR A 712 -26.67 3.95 -57.16
C THR A 712 -27.50 3.26 -58.25
N ASP A 713 -27.11 3.44 -59.50
CA ASP A 713 -27.68 2.82 -60.70
C ASP A 713 -26.94 1.52 -61.14
N TRP A 714 -26.05 0.98 -60.29
CA TRP A 714 -25.41 -0.32 -60.54
C TRP A 714 -26.43 -1.43 -60.80
N HIS A 715 -26.20 -2.19 -61.86
CA HIS A 715 -27.17 -3.11 -62.46
C HIS A 715 -27.13 -4.54 -61.89
N LYS A 716 -26.16 -4.84 -61.01
CA LYS A 716 -26.08 -6.08 -60.21
C LYS A 716 -26.25 -5.70 -58.73
N GLU A 717 -26.15 -6.65 -57.81
CA GLU A 717 -26.34 -6.38 -56.37
C GLU A 717 -25.32 -5.37 -55.81
N TYR A 718 -25.77 -4.53 -54.88
CA TYR A 718 -24.92 -3.63 -54.10
C TYR A 718 -25.45 -3.46 -52.67
N TRP A 719 -24.59 -2.99 -51.75
CA TRP A 719 -25.02 -2.49 -50.45
C TRP A 719 -24.22 -1.27 -50.01
N VAL A 720 -24.82 -0.50 -49.09
CA VAL A 720 -24.24 0.69 -48.46
C VAL A 720 -23.98 0.41 -46.98
N THR A 721 -22.82 0.82 -46.49
CA THR A 721 -22.48 0.88 -45.07
C THR A 721 -22.22 2.34 -44.70
N ASP A 722 -23.17 2.97 -44.00
CA ASP A 722 -22.98 4.29 -43.39
C ASP A 722 -22.17 4.15 -42.10
N HIS A 723 -21.05 4.87 -41.99
CA HIS A 723 -20.19 4.87 -40.81
C HIS A 723 -20.61 5.91 -39.75
N LEU A 724 -21.77 6.56 -39.95
CA LEU A 724 -22.43 7.57 -39.12
C LEU A 724 -21.63 8.88 -38.92
N ASN A 725 -20.38 8.94 -39.36
CA ASN A 725 -19.46 10.08 -39.25
C ASN A 725 -19.43 10.98 -40.50
N GLY A 726 -20.36 10.79 -41.45
CA GLY A 726 -20.37 11.47 -42.74
C GLY A 726 -19.50 10.79 -43.81
N THR A 727 -19.00 9.58 -43.58
CA THR A 727 -18.45 8.71 -44.62
C THR A 727 -19.27 7.44 -44.77
N ALA A 728 -19.28 6.87 -45.97
CA ALA A 728 -19.97 5.62 -46.27
C ALA A 728 -19.18 4.78 -47.27
N THR A 729 -19.39 3.47 -47.23
CA THR A 729 -18.81 2.51 -48.18
C THR A 729 -19.90 1.88 -49.03
N LEU A 730 -19.74 1.91 -50.35
CA LEU A 730 -20.52 1.10 -51.30
C LEU A 730 -19.69 -0.13 -51.67
N ASN A 731 -20.36 -1.26 -51.83
CA ASN A 731 -19.78 -2.47 -52.40
C ASN A 731 -20.65 -2.89 -53.58
N PHE A 732 -20.05 -3.02 -54.77
CA PHE A 732 -20.72 -3.36 -56.02
C PHE A 732 -20.34 -4.80 -56.41
N SER A 733 -21.32 -5.70 -56.53
CA SER A 733 -21.09 -7.10 -56.90
C SER A 733 -20.68 -7.24 -58.36
N THR A 734 -19.58 -7.94 -58.63
CA THR A 734 -19.10 -8.31 -59.98
C THR A 734 -19.34 -9.79 -60.32
N ASN A 735 -20.25 -10.43 -59.58
CA ASN A 735 -20.67 -11.81 -59.81
C ASN A 735 -21.25 -11.97 -61.23
N HIS A 736 -20.66 -12.86 -62.04
CA HIS A 736 -20.93 -12.99 -63.48
C HIS A 736 -20.83 -11.65 -64.23
N VAL A 737 -19.69 -10.97 -64.13
CA VAL A 737 -19.30 -9.79 -64.92
C VAL A 737 -17.78 -9.90 -65.14
N PRO A 738 -17.21 -9.65 -66.34
CA PRO A 738 -17.86 -9.31 -67.62
C PRO A 738 -18.70 -10.46 -68.21
N ASP A 739 -19.74 -10.14 -68.97
CA ASP A 739 -20.56 -11.16 -69.63
C ASP A 739 -19.83 -11.75 -70.86
N GLY A 740 -18.98 -10.97 -71.53
CA GLY A 740 -18.27 -11.35 -72.77
C GLY A 740 -16.94 -12.08 -72.60
N GLY A 741 -16.48 -12.36 -71.37
CA GLY A 741 -15.16 -12.96 -71.11
C GLY A 741 -13.97 -12.11 -71.56
N ILE A 742 -14.16 -10.79 -71.62
CA ILE A 742 -13.19 -9.75 -71.97
C ILE A 742 -13.36 -8.56 -71.02
N ILE A 743 -12.32 -7.75 -70.79
CA ILE A 743 -12.38 -6.61 -69.86
C ILE A 743 -13.50 -5.63 -70.26
N GLU A 744 -14.45 -5.38 -69.36
CA GLU A 744 -15.56 -4.44 -69.55
C GLU A 744 -15.44 -3.24 -68.59
N THR A 745 -15.95 -2.07 -68.97
CA THR A 745 -15.94 -0.85 -68.15
C THR A 745 -17.31 -0.20 -68.09
N PHE A 746 -17.83 -0.05 -66.87
CA PHE A 746 -19.15 0.49 -66.58
C PHE A 746 -19.02 1.91 -66.02
N THR A 747 -19.87 2.83 -66.47
CA THR A 747 -20.05 4.13 -65.79
C THR A 747 -21.23 4.03 -64.83
N VAL A 748 -21.03 4.45 -63.59
CA VAL A 748 -21.97 4.26 -62.48
C VAL A 748 -22.20 5.60 -61.78
N THR A 749 -23.46 5.96 -61.55
CA THR A 749 -23.86 7.15 -60.79
C THR A 749 -24.08 6.78 -59.32
N VAL A 750 -23.59 7.61 -58.42
CA VAL A 750 -23.86 7.54 -56.98
C VAL A 750 -24.64 8.78 -56.57
N PHE A 751 -25.75 8.58 -55.87
CA PHE A 751 -26.65 9.63 -55.39
C PHE A 751 -26.58 9.72 -53.87
N ALA A 752 -26.68 10.92 -53.31
CA ALA A 752 -26.78 11.16 -51.88
C ALA A 752 -27.89 12.18 -51.57
N ASN A 753 -28.64 11.97 -50.49
CA ASN A 753 -29.71 12.85 -50.04
C ASN A 753 -29.76 12.91 -48.50
N LYS A 754 -29.92 14.09 -47.92
CA LYS A 754 -30.00 14.30 -46.47
C LYS A 754 -31.01 15.41 -46.13
N THR A 755 -31.90 15.13 -45.18
CA THR A 755 -32.92 16.08 -44.69
C THR A 755 -32.27 17.41 -44.27
N ASN A 756 -32.84 18.54 -44.70
CA ASN A 756 -32.33 19.91 -44.56
C ASN A 756 -31.10 20.29 -45.42
N PHE A 757 -30.44 19.35 -46.10
CA PHE A 757 -29.28 19.61 -46.98
C PHE A 757 -29.58 19.38 -48.48
N GLY A 758 -30.65 18.65 -48.80
CA GLY A 758 -31.04 18.32 -50.17
C GLY A 758 -30.27 17.12 -50.73
N SER A 759 -30.21 17.02 -52.06
CA SER A 759 -29.59 15.91 -52.78
C SER A 759 -28.50 16.35 -53.75
N THR A 760 -27.60 15.42 -54.08
CA THR A 760 -26.49 15.59 -55.01
C THR A 760 -26.09 14.23 -55.61
N SER A 761 -25.26 14.23 -56.66
CA SER A 761 -24.73 13.00 -57.27
C SER A 761 -23.33 13.20 -57.85
N ALA A 762 -22.64 12.07 -58.08
CA ALA A 762 -21.34 12.01 -58.74
C ALA A 762 -21.19 10.70 -59.53
N PHE A 763 -20.20 10.62 -60.41
CA PHE A 763 -19.98 9.47 -61.30
C PHE A 763 -18.65 8.78 -60.99
N ILE A 764 -18.61 7.46 -61.21
CA ILE A 764 -17.41 6.61 -61.16
C ILE A 764 -17.37 5.70 -62.40
N SER A 765 -16.20 5.12 -62.66
CA SER A 765 -16.02 4.01 -63.60
C SER A 765 -15.57 2.75 -62.85
N ILE A 766 -16.18 1.61 -63.15
CA ILE A 766 -15.78 0.29 -62.65
C ILE A 766 -15.30 -0.54 -63.85
N THR A 767 -14.03 -0.92 -63.84
CA THR A 767 -13.42 -1.81 -64.84
C THR A 767 -13.31 -3.20 -64.24
N VAL A 768 -14.00 -4.17 -64.84
CA VAL A 768 -14.05 -5.57 -64.37
C VAL A 768 -13.23 -6.44 -65.30
N HIS A 769 -12.24 -7.13 -64.76
CA HIS A 769 -11.40 -8.10 -65.46
C HIS A 769 -12.01 -9.49 -65.33
N PRO A 770 -12.09 -10.28 -66.41
CA PRO A 770 -12.38 -11.71 -66.30
C PRO A 770 -11.26 -12.45 -65.56
N LEU A 771 -11.56 -13.58 -64.93
CA LEU A 771 -10.56 -14.49 -64.36
C LEU A 771 -9.90 -15.32 -65.48
N SER A 772 -8.58 -15.52 -65.43
CA SER A 772 -7.78 -16.23 -66.44
C SER A 772 -8.05 -17.74 -66.44
N THR A 773 -7.97 -18.39 -67.61
CA THR A 773 -8.38 -19.80 -67.77
C THR A 773 -7.62 -20.60 -68.83
N ASP A 774 -7.52 -21.91 -68.60
CA ASP A 774 -6.91 -22.91 -69.47
C ASP A 774 -7.90 -24.03 -69.86
N ILE A 775 -7.62 -24.70 -70.99
CA ILE A 775 -8.32 -25.91 -71.43
C ILE A 775 -7.36 -27.10 -71.34
N ASN A 776 -7.44 -27.81 -70.22
CA ASN A 776 -6.66 -29.02 -70.00
C ASN A 776 -7.24 -30.20 -70.80
N VAL A 777 -6.69 -30.43 -71.99
CA VAL A 777 -7.00 -31.58 -72.87
C VAL A 777 -6.08 -32.77 -72.58
N ASN A 778 -6.63 -33.98 -72.50
CA ASN A 778 -5.88 -35.18 -72.09
C ASN A 778 -4.79 -35.68 -73.06
N ALA A 779 -4.71 -35.12 -74.27
CA ALA A 779 -3.63 -35.36 -75.24
C ALA A 779 -3.56 -34.20 -76.25
N SER A 780 -2.36 -33.72 -76.56
CA SER A 780 -2.10 -32.69 -77.59
C SER A 780 -1.79 -33.26 -78.97
N THR A 781 -1.51 -34.57 -79.07
CA THR A 781 -1.37 -35.31 -80.32
C THR A 781 -1.90 -36.73 -80.12
N ILE A 782 -2.68 -37.24 -81.08
CA ILE A 782 -3.18 -38.63 -81.10
C ILE A 782 -2.95 -39.23 -82.48
N ASP A 783 -2.36 -40.42 -82.52
CA ASP A 783 -2.32 -41.29 -83.69
C ASP A 783 -3.56 -42.21 -83.66
N VAL A 784 -4.37 -42.20 -84.72
CA VAL A 784 -5.65 -42.91 -84.83
C VAL A 784 -5.66 -43.71 -86.12
N LYS A 785 -6.13 -44.97 -86.10
CA LYS A 785 -6.25 -45.76 -87.35
C LYS A 785 -7.45 -45.26 -88.17
N LEU A 786 -7.29 -45.26 -89.49
CA LEU A 786 -8.38 -44.99 -90.45
C LEU A 786 -9.63 -45.84 -90.11
N ASN A 787 -10.82 -45.29 -90.31
CA ASN A 787 -12.11 -45.96 -90.03
C ASN A 787 -12.29 -46.39 -88.54
N THR A 788 -11.71 -45.64 -87.59
CA THR A 788 -11.93 -45.84 -86.15
C THR A 788 -12.42 -44.58 -85.42
N ASN A 789 -12.96 -44.77 -84.22
CA ASN A 789 -13.36 -43.68 -83.32
C ASN A 789 -12.32 -43.48 -82.21
N PHE A 790 -12.12 -42.23 -81.78
CA PHE A 790 -11.25 -41.88 -80.65
C PHE A 790 -11.94 -40.93 -79.67
N ILE A 791 -11.51 -40.95 -78.41
CA ILE A 791 -12.12 -40.14 -77.33
C ILE A 791 -11.10 -39.17 -76.77
N LEU A 792 -11.48 -37.90 -76.71
CA LEU A 792 -10.80 -36.88 -75.92
C LEU A 792 -11.62 -36.52 -74.69
N LYS A 793 -10.91 -36.06 -73.66
CA LYS A 793 -11.43 -35.48 -72.44
C LYS A 793 -10.79 -34.12 -72.26
N LEU A 794 -11.61 -33.11 -72.04
CA LEU A 794 -11.12 -31.77 -71.74
C LEU A 794 -11.86 -31.17 -70.55
N ASN A 795 -11.10 -30.45 -69.74
CA ASN A 795 -11.56 -29.67 -68.61
C ASN A 795 -11.34 -28.19 -68.93
N TYR A 796 -12.20 -27.34 -68.37
CA TYR A 796 -12.05 -25.89 -68.37
C TYR A 796 -11.78 -25.47 -66.94
N SER A 797 -10.70 -24.73 -66.69
CA SER A 797 -10.22 -24.43 -65.35
C SER A 797 -9.73 -23.00 -65.20
N ASP A 798 -9.92 -22.45 -64.01
CA ASP A 798 -9.33 -21.19 -63.55
C ASP A 798 -7.82 -21.37 -63.29
N ASP A 799 -7.01 -20.46 -63.85
CA ASP A 799 -5.54 -20.57 -63.89
C ASP A 799 -4.84 -20.40 -62.54
N GLU A 800 -5.45 -19.67 -61.59
CA GLU A 800 -4.84 -19.42 -60.28
C GLU A 800 -5.21 -20.49 -59.24
N THR A 801 -6.33 -21.20 -59.46
CA THR A 801 -6.92 -22.10 -58.46
C THR A 801 -6.99 -23.57 -58.86
N ASP A 802 -6.67 -23.93 -60.12
CA ASP A 802 -6.93 -25.23 -60.74
C ASP A 802 -8.43 -25.64 -60.69
N GLN A 803 -9.35 -24.74 -60.32
CA GLN A 803 -10.76 -25.09 -60.11
C GLN A 803 -11.48 -25.27 -61.46
N ILE A 804 -12.17 -26.40 -61.61
CA ILE A 804 -13.01 -26.66 -62.79
C ILE A 804 -14.19 -25.67 -62.82
N ILE A 805 -14.37 -25.03 -63.97
CA ILE A 805 -15.49 -24.13 -64.27
C ILE A 805 -16.57 -24.95 -64.98
N SER A 806 -17.64 -25.26 -64.25
CA SER A 806 -18.82 -25.96 -64.77
C SER A 806 -19.64 -25.08 -65.72
N GLU A 807 -20.60 -25.68 -66.44
CA GLU A 807 -21.60 -25.00 -67.31
C GLU A 807 -21.04 -24.15 -68.48
N ALA A 808 -19.74 -24.17 -68.74
CA ALA A 808 -19.13 -23.42 -69.84
C ALA A 808 -19.60 -23.89 -71.24
N ILE A 809 -19.57 -22.96 -72.19
CA ILE A 809 -20.03 -23.18 -73.57
C ILE A 809 -18.85 -23.71 -74.40
N LEU A 810 -18.85 -25.01 -74.67
CA LEU A 810 -17.87 -25.66 -75.54
C LEU A 810 -18.26 -25.55 -77.02
N ASN A 811 -17.39 -24.95 -77.82
CA ASN A 811 -17.42 -25.03 -79.28
C ASN A 811 -16.28 -25.95 -79.79
N VAL A 812 -16.58 -26.80 -80.77
CA VAL A 812 -15.65 -27.79 -81.35
C VAL A 812 -15.64 -27.68 -82.87
N SER A 813 -14.44 -27.69 -83.48
CA SER A 813 -14.28 -27.77 -84.93
C SER A 813 -13.48 -29.00 -85.34
N TRP A 814 -14.11 -29.92 -86.06
CA TRP A 814 -13.55 -31.20 -86.52
C TRP A 814 -13.91 -31.48 -87.99
N GLY A 815 -13.10 -32.30 -88.68
CA GLY A 815 -13.26 -32.60 -90.11
C GLY A 815 -14.24 -33.73 -90.45
N SER A 816 -14.70 -34.50 -89.47
CA SER A 816 -15.69 -35.58 -89.59
C SER A 816 -16.75 -35.42 -88.49
N SER A 817 -17.64 -36.40 -88.32
CA SER A 817 -18.62 -36.40 -87.23
C SER A 817 -17.98 -36.51 -85.84
N TYR A 818 -18.67 -35.96 -84.84
CA TYR A 818 -18.32 -36.08 -83.42
C TYR A 818 -19.57 -36.07 -82.54
N ASN A 819 -19.45 -36.53 -81.30
CA ASN A 819 -20.53 -36.51 -80.32
C ASN A 819 -19.99 -36.14 -78.93
N ILE A 820 -20.64 -35.18 -78.26
CA ILE A 820 -20.31 -34.74 -76.89
C ILE A 820 -21.13 -35.58 -75.92
N LEU A 821 -20.45 -36.29 -75.01
CA LEU A 821 -21.04 -37.29 -74.11
C LEU A 821 -21.20 -36.80 -72.65
N SER A 822 -20.67 -35.60 -72.33
CA SER A 822 -20.84 -34.79 -71.11
C SER A 822 -21.00 -35.49 -69.75
N ASN A 823 -20.11 -35.19 -68.81
CA ASN A 823 -20.34 -35.36 -67.37
C ASN A 823 -20.18 -33.99 -66.68
N ASP A 824 -20.82 -33.76 -65.53
CA ASP A 824 -21.09 -32.41 -64.98
C ASP A 824 -19.87 -31.47 -64.82
N ASN A 825 -18.65 -32.04 -64.73
CA ASN A 825 -17.39 -31.31 -64.60
C ASN A 825 -16.37 -31.57 -65.73
N ASN A 826 -16.72 -32.35 -66.77
CA ASN A 826 -15.76 -32.80 -67.79
C ASN A 826 -16.44 -33.04 -69.16
N TYR A 827 -15.90 -32.44 -70.22
CA TYR A 827 -16.36 -32.72 -71.58
C TYR A 827 -15.65 -33.96 -72.10
N ILE A 828 -16.39 -35.05 -72.26
CA ILE A 828 -15.94 -36.27 -72.93
C ILE A 828 -16.52 -36.23 -74.34
N ILE A 829 -15.67 -36.37 -75.37
CA ILE A 829 -16.07 -36.18 -76.77
C ILE A 829 -15.52 -37.33 -77.60
N ASN A 830 -16.40 -37.99 -78.34
CA ASN A 830 -16.06 -39.10 -79.23
C ASN A 830 -16.05 -38.62 -80.68
N PHE A 831 -14.93 -38.82 -81.37
CA PHE A 831 -14.65 -38.34 -82.72
C PHE A 831 -14.53 -39.49 -83.71
N SER A 832 -15.05 -39.29 -84.93
CA SER A 832 -14.94 -40.21 -86.06
C SER A 832 -13.73 -39.90 -86.94
N THR A 833 -13.17 -40.94 -87.58
CA THR A 833 -12.25 -40.83 -88.73
C THR A 833 -12.80 -41.44 -90.03
N PHE A 834 -14.05 -41.91 -90.06
CA PHE A 834 -14.64 -42.63 -91.21
C PHE A 834 -14.78 -41.78 -92.49
N ASP A 835 -14.82 -40.45 -92.38
CA ASP A 835 -14.93 -39.53 -93.52
C ASP A 835 -13.57 -38.90 -93.91
N LEU A 836 -12.46 -39.36 -93.32
CA LEU A 836 -11.13 -38.76 -93.46
C LEU A 836 -10.20 -39.62 -94.31
N SER A 837 -9.28 -38.98 -95.02
CA SER A 837 -8.14 -39.65 -95.67
C SER A 837 -6.97 -39.80 -94.71
N LEU A 838 -5.94 -40.58 -95.08
CA LEU A 838 -4.67 -40.60 -94.34
C LEU A 838 -4.02 -39.20 -94.31
N GLY A 839 -3.53 -38.79 -93.15
CA GLY A 839 -2.91 -37.47 -92.96
C GLY A 839 -3.08 -36.88 -91.56
N SER A 840 -2.51 -35.69 -91.35
CA SER A 840 -2.59 -34.95 -90.09
C SER A 840 -3.71 -33.90 -90.13
N TYR A 841 -4.65 -34.00 -89.20
CA TYR A 841 -5.75 -33.05 -89.01
C TYR A 841 -5.55 -32.24 -87.73
N THR A 842 -6.14 -31.05 -87.67
CA THR A 842 -6.18 -30.23 -86.44
C THR A 842 -7.60 -30.15 -85.92
N LEU A 843 -7.78 -30.46 -84.65
CA LEU A 843 -9.01 -30.34 -83.90
C LEU A 843 -8.92 -29.09 -83.02
N PHE A 844 -9.91 -28.20 -83.11
CA PHE A 844 -9.93 -26.92 -82.39
C PHE A 844 -11.05 -26.88 -81.34
N PHE A 845 -10.71 -26.40 -80.15
CA PHE A 845 -11.61 -26.21 -79.02
C PHE A 845 -11.63 -24.73 -78.59
N GLN A 846 -12.82 -24.25 -78.24
CA GLN A 846 -13.04 -22.97 -77.58
C GLN A 846 -14.02 -23.18 -76.42
N LEU A 847 -13.71 -22.60 -75.26
CA LEU A 847 -14.58 -22.60 -74.08
C LEU A 847 -14.77 -21.17 -73.57
N SER A 848 -15.97 -20.84 -73.11
CA SER A 848 -16.27 -19.56 -72.48
C SER A 848 -17.35 -19.68 -71.40
N HIS A 849 -17.27 -18.81 -70.39
CA HIS A 849 -18.24 -18.66 -69.31
C HIS A 849 -18.23 -17.20 -68.83
N PRO A 850 -19.38 -16.58 -68.50
CA PRO A 850 -19.40 -15.23 -67.92
C PRO A 850 -18.49 -15.09 -66.71
N GLY A 851 -17.75 -13.98 -66.60
CA GLY A 851 -16.75 -13.73 -65.57
C GLY A 851 -15.38 -14.41 -65.78
N TYR A 852 -15.20 -15.25 -66.81
CA TYR A 852 -13.93 -15.94 -67.11
C TYR A 852 -13.45 -15.63 -68.53
N GLU A 853 -12.15 -15.66 -68.76
CA GLU A 853 -11.55 -15.44 -70.09
C GLU A 853 -11.96 -16.54 -71.08
N THR A 854 -12.04 -16.22 -72.37
CA THR A 854 -12.32 -17.25 -73.39
C THR A 854 -11.04 -17.99 -73.76
N ALA A 855 -10.92 -19.24 -73.34
CA ALA A 855 -9.76 -20.09 -73.61
C ALA A 855 -9.89 -20.89 -74.93
N PHE A 856 -8.73 -21.36 -75.43
CA PHE A 856 -8.61 -22.08 -76.71
C PHE A 856 -7.58 -23.21 -76.63
N ALA A 857 -7.87 -24.37 -77.24
CA ALA A 857 -6.92 -25.49 -77.32
C ALA A 857 -6.95 -26.18 -78.69
N ASN A 858 -5.83 -26.81 -79.05
CA ASN A 858 -5.64 -27.54 -80.30
C ASN A 858 -5.11 -28.96 -80.04
N VAL A 859 -5.60 -29.92 -80.82
CA VAL A 859 -5.06 -31.30 -80.83
C VAL A 859 -4.75 -31.70 -82.26
N TYR A 860 -3.56 -32.26 -82.47
CA TYR A 860 -3.16 -32.83 -83.75
C TYR A 860 -3.55 -34.31 -83.83
N VAL A 861 -4.26 -34.70 -84.88
CA VAL A 861 -4.77 -36.06 -85.06
C VAL A 861 -4.19 -36.65 -86.34
N ASN A 862 -3.34 -37.65 -86.22
CA ASN A 862 -2.74 -38.33 -87.38
C ASN A 862 -3.56 -39.56 -87.71
N VAL A 863 -4.21 -39.57 -88.87
CA VAL A 863 -4.94 -40.73 -89.39
C VAL A 863 -3.94 -41.66 -90.08
N LEU A 864 -3.70 -42.82 -89.46
CA LEU A 864 -2.75 -43.85 -89.87
C LEU A 864 -3.41 -44.95 -90.72
N PRO A 865 -2.66 -45.57 -91.65
CA PRO A 865 -3.11 -46.75 -92.40
C PRO A 865 -3.39 -47.95 -91.48
N LEU A 866 -4.25 -48.85 -91.97
CA LEU A 866 -4.56 -50.13 -91.35
C LEU A 866 -3.36 -51.09 -91.46
N GLU A 867 -3.20 -52.02 -90.52
CA GLU A 867 -2.14 -53.03 -90.61
C GLU A 867 -2.65 -54.32 -91.29
N ILE A 868 -1.72 -55.08 -91.87
CA ILE A 868 -1.97 -56.37 -92.51
C ILE A 868 -1.76 -57.46 -91.45
N ASP A 869 -2.78 -58.19 -91.02
CA ASP A 869 -2.61 -59.36 -90.15
C ASP A 869 -2.14 -60.61 -90.89
N VAL A 870 -1.42 -61.47 -90.15
CA VAL A 870 -0.67 -62.60 -90.69
C VAL A 870 -0.81 -63.81 -89.77
N GLU A 871 -1.57 -64.82 -90.19
CA GLU A 871 -1.78 -66.06 -89.44
C GLU A 871 -1.00 -67.23 -90.07
N THR A 872 -0.17 -67.94 -89.29
CA THR A 872 0.61 -69.09 -89.76
C THR A 872 -0.20 -70.38 -89.74
N ILE A 873 -0.68 -70.82 -90.90
CA ILE A 873 -1.50 -72.04 -91.02
C ILE A 873 -0.66 -73.28 -90.67
N ALA A 874 -1.16 -74.07 -89.73
CA ALA A 874 -0.57 -75.33 -89.24
C ALA A 874 0.82 -75.23 -88.57
N LEU A 875 1.23 -74.04 -88.10
CA LEU A 875 2.45 -73.84 -87.31
C LEU A 875 2.15 -73.09 -86.00
N ASN A 876 2.44 -73.71 -84.85
CA ASN A 876 2.26 -73.10 -83.53
C ASN A 876 3.44 -72.16 -83.17
N GLY A 877 3.67 -71.12 -83.96
CA GLY A 877 4.57 -69.98 -83.66
C GLY A 877 6.09 -70.24 -83.73
N THR A 878 6.57 -71.46 -83.51
CA THR A 878 7.98 -71.84 -83.65
C THR A 878 8.14 -73.12 -84.47
N LEU A 879 9.03 -73.09 -85.46
CA LEU A 879 9.38 -74.26 -86.25
C LEU A 879 10.74 -74.82 -85.78
N ASP A 880 10.70 -75.81 -84.89
CA ASP A 880 11.89 -76.57 -84.50
C ASP A 880 12.30 -77.51 -85.64
N VAL A 881 13.51 -77.37 -86.17
CA VAL A 881 14.04 -78.27 -87.21
C VAL A 881 15.47 -78.66 -86.91
N PHE A 882 15.76 -79.95 -86.98
CA PHE A 882 17.14 -80.44 -86.93
C PHE A 882 17.90 -80.01 -88.18
N ALA A 883 19.19 -79.67 -88.01
CA ALA A 883 20.08 -79.34 -89.12
C ALA A 883 20.08 -80.49 -90.17
N GLY A 884 19.82 -80.16 -91.43
CA GLY A 884 19.68 -81.12 -92.53
C GLY A 884 18.24 -81.47 -92.95
N GLY A 885 17.21 -81.01 -92.23
CA GLY A 885 15.80 -81.28 -92.55
C GLY A 885 15.17 -80.36 -93.62
N SER A 886 13.86 -80.51 -93.84
CA SER A 886 13.04 -79.59 -94.65
C SER A 886 11.62 -79.50 -94.09
N SER A 887 10.91 -78.39 -94.32
CA SER A 887 9.54 -78.15 -93.84
C SER A 887 8.73 -77.28 -94.81
N VAL A 888 7.41 -77.23 -94.63
CA VAL A 888 6.48 -76.38 -95.38
C VAL A 888 5.89 -75.32 -94.46
N ILE A 889 5.73 -74.10 -94.98
CA ILE A 889 5.26 -72.91 -94.26
C ILE A 889 4.11 -72.31 -95.07
N ARG A 890 3.01 -71.95 -94.39
CA ARG A 890 1.85 -71.29 -94.98
C ARG A 890 1.45 -70.10 -94.12
N ILE A 891 1.06 -69.00 -94.76
CA ILE A 891 0.46 -67.84 -94.08
C ILE A 891 -0.83 -67.42 -94.75
N LEU A 892 -1.79 -66.93 -93.96
CA LEU A 892 -2.99 -66.20 -94.39
C LEU A 892 -2.78 -64.71 -94.12
N LEU A 893 -3.17 -63.86 -95.06
CA LEU A 893 -3.17 -62.40 -94.92
C LEU A 893 -4.59 -61.83 -94.83
N THR A 894 -4.84 -61.00 -93.83
CA THR A 894 -6.13 -60.31 -93.63
C THR A 894 -5.95 -58.85 -93.20
N GLU A 895 -6.97 -58.02 -93.37
CA GLU A 895 -6.99 -56.64 -92.86
C GLU A 895 -7.25 -56.61 -91.34
N GLU A 896 -6.42 -55.89 -90.57
CA GLU A 896 -6.50 -55.75 -89.10
C GLU A 896 -7.64 -54.81 -88.64
N SER A 897 -8.89 -55.10 -89.05
CA SER A 897 -10.14 -54.63 -88.44
C SER A 897 -11.37 -55.28 -89.09
N SER A 898 -11.37 -55.44 -90.42
CA SER A 898 -12.50 -55.97 -91.18
C SER A 898 -12.52 -57.50 -91.26
N GLY A 899 -11.35 -58.14 -91.20
CA GLY A 899 -11.18 -59.58 -91.48
C GLY A 899 -11.24 -59.95 -92.97
N ASN A 900 -11.26 -58.98 -93.90
CA ASN A 900 -11.15 -59.23 -95.33
C ASN A 900 -9.80 -59.90 -95.66
N THR A 901 -9.76 -60.80 -96.64
CA THR A 901 -8.53 -61.47 -97.10
C THR A 901 -7.76 -60.62 -98.12
N ILE A 902 -6.44 -60.51 -97.96
CA ILE A 902 -5.59 -59.67 -98.81
C ILE A 902 -5.00 -60.48 -99.96
N ASP A 903 -5.68 -60.41 -101.10
CA ASP A 903 -5.30 -61.02 -102.35
C ASP A 903 -4.33 -60.12 -103.16
N ASN A 904 -3.40 -60.74 -103.90
CA ASN A 904 -2.38 -60.07 -104.74
C ASN A 904 -1.28 -59.29 -103.99
N ALA A 905 -1.06 -59.54 -102.70
CA ALA A 905 0.13 -59.04 -102.01
C ALA A 905 1.40 -59.72 -102.55
N ASN A 906 2.48 -58.96 -102.71
CA ASN A 906 3.79 -59.52 -103.03
C ASN A 906 4.47 -59.99 -101.73
N VAL A 907 4.55 -61.31 -101.56
CA VAL A 907 5.04 -61.97 -100.34
C VAL A 907 6.40 -62.61 -100.62
N THR A 908 7.46 -61.93 -100.20
CA THR A 908 8.84 -62.44 -100.32
C THR A 908 9.38 -62.90 -98.97
N PHE A 909 10.48 -63.66 -98.97
CA PHE A 909 11.18 -64.05 -97.74
C PHE A 909 12.70 -63.99 -97.90
N SER A 910 13.38 -63.80 -96.77
CA SER A 910 14.84 -63.83 -96.66
C SER A 910 15.29 -64.51 -95.37
N TRP A 911 16.39 -65.27 -95.42
CA TRP A 911 17.06 -65.83 -94.25
C TRP A 911 18.52 -66.16 -94.54
N ARG A 912 19.29 -66.51 -93.50
CA ARG A 912 20.77 -66.62 -93.56
C ARG A 912 21.30 -67.58 -94.63
N PHE A 913 20.53 -68.61 -95.02
CA PHE A 913 20.96 -69.63 -95.98
C PHE A 913 20.37 -69.47 -97.38
N ARG A 914 19.40 -68.57 -97.58
CA ARG A 914 18.89 -68.18 -98.91
C ARG A 914 18.49 -66.70 -98.86
N LEU A 915 19.26 -65.87 -99.56
CA LEU A 915 19.12 -64.41 -99.52
C LEU A 915 17.71 -63.94 -99.87
N PHE A 916 17.09 -64.51 -100.90
CA PHE A 916 15.72 -64.19 -101.32
C PHE A 916 14.96 -65.41 -101.86
N GLY A 917 13.64 -65.35 -101.73
CA GLY A 917 12.66 -66.15 -102.45
C GLY A 917 11.26 -65.58 -102.27
N GLU A 918 10.27 -66.20 -102.90
CA GLU A 918 8.85 -65.81 -102.86
C GLU A 918 8.03 -66.91 -102.17
N LEU A 919 6.88 -66.54 -101.59
CA LEU A 919 5.80 -67.46 -101.24
C LEU A 919 4.80 -67.50 -102.41
N GLU A 920 4.40 -68.69 -102.84
CA GLU A 920 3.44 -68.87 -103.93
C GLU A 920 2.01 -68.62 -103.43
N TYR A 921 1.25 -67.76 -104.13
CA TYR A 921 -0.15 -67.48 -103.79
C TYR A 921 -1.05 -68.66 -104.18
N VAL A 922 -1.78 -69.22 -103.20
CA VAL A 922 -2.62 -70.43 -103.39
C VAL A 922 -4.13 -70.17 -103.22
N GLY A 923 -4.53 -68.91 -103.02
CA GLY A 923 -5.93 -68.47 -102.99
C GLY A 923 -6.43 -67.97 -101.63
N ASN A 924 -7.44 -67.10 -101.62
CA ASN A 924 -8.11 -66.52 -100.45
C ASN A 924 -7.13 -65.94 -99.40
N GLY A 925 -6.23 -65.06 -99.83
CA GLY A 925 -5.17 -64.50 -98.99
C GLY A 925 -4.10 -65.48 -98.48
N ILE A 926 -4.03 -66.74 -98.95
CA ILE A 926 -3.05 -67.75 -98.49
C ILE A 926 -1.83 -67.82 -99.41
N TYR A 927 -0.63 -67.85 -98.81
CA TYR A 927 0.67 -67.92 -99.49
C TYR A 927 1.55 -69.04 -98.88
N GLU A 928 2.27 -69.82 -99.70
CA GLU A 928 3.00 -71.05 -99.31
C GLU A 928 4.51 -71.05 -99.67
N LEU A 929 5.34 -71.70 -98.84
CA LEU A 929 6.78 -71.90 -99.06
C LEU A 929 7.24 -73.29 -98.58
N ILE A 930 8.10 -73.95 -99.37
CA ILE A 930 8.88 -75.12 -98.95
C ILE A 930 10.32 -74.68 -98.62
N LEU A 931 10.77 -74.94 -97.38
CA LEU A 931 12.04 -74.47 -96.82
C LEU A 931 12.98 -75.64 -96.47
N ASN A 932 14.19 -75.65 -97.03
CA ASN A 932 15.21 -76.69 -96.81
C ASN A 932 16.32 -76.18 -95.88
N ILE A 933 16.68 -76.95 -94.86
CA ILE A 933 17.61 -76.58 -93.78
C ILE A 933 18.98 -77.26 -93.97
N PRO A 934 20.10 -76.51 -94.07
CA PRO A 934 21.43 -77.11 -94.16
C PRO A 934 21.87 -77.89 -92.91
N GLU A 935 22.70 -78.92 -93.08
CA GLU A 935 23.30 -79.71 -91.98
C GLU A 935 24.22 -78.89 -91.05
N SER A 936 24.66 -77.71 -91.49
CA SER A 936 25.50 -76.78 -90.71
C SER A 936 24.70 -75.78 -89.85
N ALA A 937 23.37 -75.82 -89.89
CA ALA A 937 22.50 -74.86 -89.20
C ALA A 937 22.25 -75.26 -87.73
N GLU A 938 23.15 -74.86 -86.82
CA GLU A 938 22.88 -74.85 -85.37
C GLU A 938 22.70 -73.40 -84.85
N GLY A 939 21.94 -73.21 -83.78
CA GLY A 939 21.44 -71.90 -83.31
C GLY A 939 20.03 -71.57 -83.83
N ALA A 940 19.41 -70.51 -83.28
CA ALA A 940 18.13 -70.00 -83.76
C ALA A 940 18.31 -69.12 -85.00
N TYR A 941 17.36 -69.20 -85.92
CA TYR A 941 17.29 -68.41 -87.15
C TYR A 941 15.90 -67.77 -87.28
N THR A 942 15.83 -66.69 -88.06
CA THR A 942 14.58 -66.01 -88.37
C THR A 942 14.41 -65.97 -89.89
N LEU A 943 13.24 -66.39 -90.35
CA LEU A 943 12.76 -66.22 -91.71
C LEU A 943 11.98 -64.90 -91.76
N ASN A 944 12.59 -63.86 -92.32
CA ASN A 944 11.93 -62.57 -92.48
C ASN A 944 11.07 -62.62 -93.73
N ILE A 945 9.75 -62.80 -93.55
CA ILE A 945 8.76 -62.64 -94.60
C ILE A 945 8.47 -61.14 -94.74
N ILE A 946 8.39 -60.64 -95.98
CA ILE A 946 8.15 -59.23 -96.31
C ILE A 946 6.90 -59.20 -97.20
N ILE A 947 5.85 -58.56 -96.71
CA ILE A 947 4.55 -58.44 -97.37
C ILE A 947 4.40 -57.01 -97.87
N ILE A 948 4.30 -56.86 -99.19
CA ILE A 948 4.09 -55.57 -99.87
C ILE A 948 2.72 -55.61 -100.55
N THR A 949 1.93 -54.56 -100.36
CA THR A 949 0.65 -54.34 -101.05
C THR A 949 0.73 -53.03 -101.86
N ASP A 950 -0.05 -52.98 -102.95
CA ASP A 950 -0.25 -51.76 -103.76
C ASP A 950 -1.42 -50.90 -103.22
N ASP A 951 -2.14 -51.38 -102.20
CA ASP A 951 -3.22 -50.65 -101.53
C ASP A 951 -2.65 -49.56 -100.59
N PRO A 952 -2.97 -48.27 -100.80
CA PRO A 952 -2.43 -47.17 -100.00
C PRO A 952 -3.05 -47.04 -98.59
N GLU A 953 -4.18 -47.71 -98.31
CA GLU A 953 -4.81 -47.73 -96.98
C GLU A 953 -4.19 -48.79 -96.06
N LEU A 954 -3.42 -49.73 -96.63
CA LEU A 954 -2.77 -50.84 -95.92
C LEU A 954 -1.25 -50.67 -95.79
N LYS A 955 -0.75 -50.95 -94.59
CA LYS A 955 0.65 -50.79 -94.21
C LYS A 955 1.45 -52.08 -94.47
N ASN A 956 2.41 -52.01 -95.40
CA ASN A 956 3.41 -53.06 -95.66
C ASN A 956 4.02 -53.63 -94.36
N ARG A 957 4.02 -54.96 -94.20
CA ARG A 957 4.40 -55.65 -92.95
C ARG A 957 5.55 -56.62 -93.16
N ASN A 958 6.52 -56.58 -92.25
CA ASN A 958 7.53 -57.63 -92.11
C ASN A 958 7.07 -58.60 -91.02
N PHE A 959 7.00 -59.89 -91.34
CA PHE A 959 6.62 -60.96 -90.42
C PHE A 959 7.83 -61.89 -90.15
N PRO A 960 8.49 -61.77 -88.98
CA PRO A 960 9.63 -62.60 -88.62
C PRO A 960 9.17 -63.95 -88.03
N LEU A 961 9.30 -65.04 -88.80
CA LEU A 961 9.02 -66.39 -88.35
C LEU A 961 10.29 -67.05 -87.78
N ASN A 962 10.29 -67.43 -86.50
CA ASN A 962 11.46 -67.97 -85.81
C ASN A 962 11.54 -69.50 -85.89
N ILE A 963 12.74 -70.02 -86.15
CA ILE A 963 13.04 -71.45 -86.32
C ILE A 963 14.28 -71.81 -85.46
N TYR A 964 14.23 -72.88 -84.67
CA TYR A 964 15.15 -73.06 -83.51
C TYR A 964 16.04 -74.32 -83.55
N VAL A 965 17.30 -74.14 -83.08
CA VAL A 965 18.33 -75.16 -82.81
C VAL A 965 19.21 -74.63 -81.60
N LEU A 966 19.68 -75.44 -80.61
CA LEU A 966 19.57 -75.04 -79.16
C LEU A 966 20.78 -75.21 -78.15
N ARG A 967 20.94 -74.28 -77.12
CA ARG A 967 21.75 -74.32 -75.82
C ARG A 967 21.49 -73.14 -74.77
N GLY A 968 22.00 -73.14 -73.49
CA GLY A 968 21.85 -72.11 -72.37
C GLY A 968 22.64 -72.42 -71.03
N THR A 969 22.61 -71.79 -69.79
CA THR A 969 21.98 -70.62 -69.04
C THR A 969 22.68 -70.23 -67.64
N PRO A 970 22.34 -69.11 -66.88
CA PRO A 970 22.88 -68.62 -65.55
C PRO A 970 21.84 -68.49 -64.34
N THR A 971 21.90 -67.87 -63.11
CA THR A 971 22.75 -66.91 -62.24
C THR A 971 22.61 -67.24 -60.67
N ASN A 972 22.56 -66.49 -59.51
CA ASN A 972 22.53 -65.07 -58.93
C ASN A 972 22.87 -64.99 -57.35
N PHE A 973 22.75 -63.85 -56.56
CA PHE A 973 23.17 -63.68 -55.10
C PHE A 973 22.48 -62.55 -54.19
N LEU A 974 22.49 -62.56 -52.79
CA LEU A 974 21.85 -61.55 -51.84
C LEU A 974 22.18 -61.63 -50.28
N PHE A 975 22.47 -60.54 -49.47
CA PHE A 975 22.43 -60.60 -47.95
C PHE A 975 22.35 -59.32 -46.99
N ILE A 976 22.64 -58.06 -47.36
CA ILE A 976 23.14 -57.02 -46.38
C ILE A 976 22.16 -56.39 -45.33
N GLY A 977 20.83 -56.49 -45.45
CA GLY A 977 19.90 -55.47 -44.90
C GLY A 977 19.63 -55.33 -43.38
N ILE A 978 20.15 -56.19 -42.48
CA ILE A 978 19.50 -56.42 -41.16
C ILE A 978 20.04 -55.58 -39.96
N VAL A 979 21.24 -55.00 -40.04
CA VAL A 979 22.02 -54.61 -38.84
C VAL A 979 21.57 -53.30 -38.13
N ILE A 980 20.86 -52.40 -38.81
CA ILE A 980 20.78 -50.97 -38.38
C ILE A 980 19.81 -50.69 -37.21
N ALA A 981 18.82 -51.55 -36.94
CA ALA A 981 17.64 -51.17 -36.16
C ALA A 981 17.81 -51.02 -34.62
N LEU A 982 18.93 -51.45 -34.02
CA LEU A 982 18.97 -51.83 -32.60
C LEU A 982 19.54 -50.80 -31.59
N LEU A 983 20.02 -49.63 -32.02
CA LEU A 983 20.84 -48.74 -31.18
C LEU A 983 20.14 -47.55 -30.50
N SER A 984 18.86 -47.28 -30.78
CA SER A 984 18.24 -45.97 -30.47
C SER A 984 17.64 -45.80 -29.06
N VAL A 985 17.29 -46.88 -28.36
CA VAL A 985 16.35 -46.81 -27.22
C VAL A 985 17.01 -46.38 -25.89
N VAL A 986 18.30 -46.65 -25.67
CA VAL A 986 18.93 -46.56 -24.33
C VAL A 986 19.20 -45.12 -23.87
N GLY A 987 19.37 -44.16 -24.78
CA GLY A 987 19.86 -42.81 -24.45
C GLY A 987 18.88 -41.89 -23.70
N VAL A 988 17.57 -42.18 -23.73
CA VAL A 988 16.52 -41.21 -23.33
C VAL A 988 16.37 -41.09 -21.81
N LEU A 989 16.62 -42.16 -21.04
CA LEU A 989 16.28 -42.20 -19.62
C LEU A 989 17.30 -41.49 -18.70
N ALA A 990 18.56 -41.36 -19.12
CA ALA A 990 19.63 -40.80 -18.29
C ALA A 990 19.53 -39.28 -18.09
N THR A 991 18.92 -38.54 -19.02
CA THR A 991 18.90 -37.07 -19.03
C THR A 991 17.83 -36.44 -18.12
N LEU A 992 16.82 -37.21 -17.70
CA LEU A 992 15.68 -36.67 -16.94
C LEU A 992 15.96 -36.43 -15.46
N SER A 993 16.85 -37.21 -14.83
CA SER A 993 17.15 -37.11 -13.38
C SER A 993 17.96 -35.86 -13.03
N LEU A 994 18.98 -35.56 -13.82
CA LEU A 994 19.96 -34.49 -13.58
C LEU A 994 19.34 -33.08 -13.68
N ARG A 995 18.26 -32.94 -14.47
CA ARG A 995 17.55 -31.68 -14.71
C ARG A 995 16.87 -31.12 -13.45
N SER A 996 16.23 -31.96 -12.64
CA SER A 996 15.26 -31.49 -11.64
C SER A 996 15.86 -31.00 -10.33
N TYR A 997 16.93 -31.62 -9.83
CA TYR A 997 17.42 -31.38 -8.47
C TYR A 997 18.49 -30.29 -8.34
N VAL A 998 19.42 -30.18 -9.30
CA VAL A 998 20.60 -29.29 -9.17
C VAL A 998 20.49 -28.04 -10.03
N ILE A 999 19.99 -28.18 -11.27
CA ILE A 999 20.02 -27.10 -12.27
C ILE A 999 18.94 -26.04 -11.99
N ILE A 1000 17.71 -26.46 -11.70
CA ILE A 1000 16.55 -25.55 -11.51
C ILE A 1000 16.73 -24.57 -10.34
N PRO A 1001 17.17 -24.97 -9.12
CA PRO A 1001 17.30 -24.03 -8.00
C PRO A 1001 18.38 -22.96 -8.22
N ARG A 1002 19.55 -23.34 -8.75
CA ARG A 1002 20.62 -22.38 -9.09
C ARG A 1002 20.20 -21.44 -10.22
N LYS A 1003 19.49 -21.95 -11.25
CA LYS A 1003 18.92 -21.10 -12.30
C LYS A 1003 17.98 -20.05 -11.70
N ARG A 1004 17.03 -20.44 -10.85
CA ARG A 1004 16.06 -19.52 -10.22
C ARG A 1004 16.70 -18.34 -9.47
N LYS A 1005 17.76 -18.55 -8.68
CA LYS A 1005 18.44 -17.44 -7.97
C LYS A 1005 19.12 -16.48 -8.95
N ASN A 1006 19.84 -17.00 -9.95
CA ASN A 1006 20.50 -16.17 -10.96
C ASN A 1006 19.47 -15.44 -11.83
N GLU A 1007 18.35 -16.08 -12.13
CA GLU A 1007 17.24 -15.55 -12.92
C GLU A 1007 16.46 -14.45 -12.17
N GLN A 1008 16.33 -14.54 -10.84
CA GLN A 1008 15.83 -13.44 -10.00
C GLN A 1008 16.78 -12.24 -9.99
N ILE A 1009 18.10 -12.45 -9.88
CA ILE A 1009 19.08 -11.37 -9.94
C ILE A 1009 19.05 -10.71 -11.32
N PHE A 1010 19.06 -11.51 -12.39
CA PHE A 1010 18.97 -11.07 -13.78
C PHE A 1010 17.69 -10.24 -14.06
N GLN A 1011 16.53 -10.72 -13.63
CA GLN A 1011 15.27 -9.95 -13.73
C GLN A 1011 15.32 -8.65 -12.93
N ASN A 1012 15.87 -8.63 -11.72
CA ASN A 1012 16.02 -7.40 -10.94
C ASN A 1012 16.91 -6.35 -11.64
N THR A 1013 17.99 -6.78 -12.32
CA THR A 1013 18.85 -5.87 -13.10
C THR A 1013 18.16 -5.38 -14.38
N ILE A 1014 17.43 -6.26 -15.07
CA ILE A 1014 16.70 -5.92 -16.31
C ILE A 1014 15.44 -5.10 -16.04
N GLN A 1015 14.86 -5.19 -14.84
CA GLN A 1015 13.72 -4.36 -14.44
C GLN A 1015 14.03 -2.87 -14.53
N VAL A 1016 15.32 -2.46 -14.50
CA VAL A 1016 15.72 -1.08 -14.74
C VAL A 1016 15.34 -0.62 -16.15
N PHE A 1017 15.61 -1.43 -17.17
CA PHE A 1017 15.21 -1.16 -18.56
C PHE A 1017 13.70 -1.19 -18.74
N LYS A 1018 13.02 -2.17 -18.12
CA LYS A 1018 11.56 -2.29 -18.17
C LYS A 1018 10.88 -1.06 -17.55
N ASP A 1019 11.35 -0.60 -16.39
CA ASP A 1019 10.82 0.60 -15.73
C ASP A 1019 11.10 1.88 -16.54
N VAL A 1020 12.31 2.07 -17.09
CA VAL A 1020 12.64 3.27 -17.90
C VAL A 1020 11.84 3.29 -19.21
N LYS A 1021 11.66 2.14 -19.89
CA LYS A 1021 10.81 2.03 -21.09
C LYS A 1021 9.31 2.23 -20.77
N ASN A 1022 8.90 2.04 -19.51
CA ASN A 1022 7.54 2.25 -19.06
C ASN A 1022 7.21 3.74 -18.85
N ILE A 1023 8.19 4.56 -18.42
CA ILE A 1023 8.00 6.00 -18.16
C ILE A 1023 7.77 6.76 -19.48
N GLN A 1024 6.60 7.39 -19.58
CA GLN A 1024 6.20 8.22 -20.72
C GLN A 1024 6.48 9.70 -20.47
N ALA A 1025 6.25 10.18 -19.24
CA ALA A 1025 6.48 11.55 -18.78
C ALA A 1025 6.68 11.60 -17.26
N VAL A 1026 7.32 12.66 -16.77
CA VAL A 1026 7.55 12.91 -15.33
C VAL A 1026 7.24 14.36 -14.97
N MET A 1027 6.34 14.57 -14.01
CA MET A 1027 5.86 15.89 -13.57
C MET A 1027 6.06 16.06 -12.06
N PHE A 1028 6.36 17.29 -11.62
CA PHE A 1028 6.36 17.67 -10.21
C PHE A 1028 5.51 18.92 -9.98
N ILE A 1029 4.63 18.83 -8.99
CA ILE A 1029 3.55 19.78 -8.68
C ILE A 1029 3.74 20.25 -7.24
N GLN A 1030 3.60 21.55 -6.99
CA GLN A 1030 3.59 22.12 -5.64
C GLN A 1030 2.27 21.70 -4.95
N LYS A 1031 2.34 20.91 -3.86
CA LYS A 1031 1.15 20.21 -3.32
C LYS A 1031 0.00 21.16 -2.97
N LEU A 1032 0.31 22.35 -2.45
CA LEU A 1032 -0.67 23.34 -2.01
C LEU A 1032 -1.40 24.03 -3.17
N SER A 1033 -0.69 24.42 -4.22
CA SER A 1033 -1.26 25.23 -5.32
C SER A 1033 -1.79 24.42 -6.50
N GLY A 1034 -1.31 23.19 -6.70
CA GLY A 1034 -1.58 22.40 -7.90
C GLY A 1034 -0.82 22.86 -9.15
N VAL A 1035 0.09 23.83 -9.03
CA VAL A 1035 0.90 24.34 -10.15
C VAL A 1035 2.11 23.41 -10.40
N PRO A 1036 2.36 22.98 -11.66
CA PRO A 1036 3.53 22.18 -12.00
C PRO A 1036 4.76 23.08 -12.07
N PHE A 1037 5.80 22.78 -11.27
CA PHE A 1037 7.10 23.47 -11.30
C PHE A 1037 8.15 22.74 -12.14
N PHE A 1038 7.81 21.56 -12.65
CA PHE A 1038 8.60 20.80 -13.63
C PHE A 1038 7.69 19.82 -14.38
N ASN A 1039 7.85 19.71 -15.70
CA ASN A 1039 7.43 18.55 -16.47
C ASN A 1039 8.52 18.18 -17.48
N LYS A 1040 8.67 16.89 -17.78
CA LYS A 1040 9.53 16.40 -18.85
C LYS A 1040 8.98 15.11 -19.45
N ASP A 1041 8.70 15.19 -20.74
CA ASP A 1041 8.13 14.10 -21.53
C ASP A 1041 9.26 13.31 -22.22
N TYR A 1042 9.16 11.97 -22.17
CA TYR A 1042 10.17 11.03 -22.66
C TYR A 1042 9.68 10.22 -23.88
N THR A 1043 8.43 10.40 -24.26
CA THR A 1043 7.76 9.76 -25.41
C THR A 1043 6.86 10.79 -26.09
N THR A 1044 6.27 10.46 -27.24
CA THR A 1044 5.28 11.29 -27.94
C THR A 1044 3.90 11.27 -27.25
N PHE A 1045 3.88 11.41 -25.93
CA PHE A 1045 2.67 11.64 -25.15
C PHE A 1045 2.40 13.14 -25.17
N ASP A 1046 1.61 13.56 -26.15
CA ASP A 1046 1.26 14.97 -26.37
C ASP A 1046 0.22 15.43 -25.33
N SER A 1047 0.66 15.67 -24.10
CA SER A 1047 -0.14 16.31 -23.05
C SER A 1047 -0.26 17.82 -23.33
N GLY A 1048 -0.99 18.13 -24.41
CA GLY A 1048 -1.16 19.48 -24.98
C GLY A 1048 -1.70 20.55 -24.03
N ASP A 1049 -2.09 20.20 -22.80
CA ASP A 1049 -2.08 21.12 -21.68
C ASP A 1049 -1.67 20.41 -20.36
N ASN A 1050 -0.43 20.66 -19.92
CA ASN A 1050 0.10 20.13 -18.66
C ASN A 1050 -0.59 20.74 -17.42
N SER A 1051 -1.25 21.90 -17.55
CA SER A 1051 -2.02 22.52 -16.46
C SER A 1051 -3.38 21.83 -16.25
N LEU A 1052 -4.02 21.35 -17.31
CA LEU A 1052 -5.23 20.52 -17.19
C LEU A 1052 -4.93 19.21 -16.46
N LEU A 1053 -3.79 18.57 -16.74
CA LEU A 1053 -3.39 17.35 -16.03
C LEU A 1053 -3.07 17.62 -14.55
N SER A 1054 -2.33 18.69 -14.23
CA SER A 1054 -2.03 19.01 -12.83
C SER A 1054 -3.29 19.38 -12.04
N GLY A 1055 -4.20 20.17 -12.62
CA GLY A 1055 -5.48 20.53 -12.02
C GLY A 1055 -6.42 19.33 -11.82
N PHE A 1056 -6.49 18.40 -12.77
CA PHE A 1056 -7.24 17.15 -12.63
C PHE A 1056 -6.70 16.28 -11.48
N ILE A 1057 -5.38 16.17 -11.35
CA ILE A 1057 -4.74 15.45 -10.25
C ILE A 1057 -4.93 16.16 -8.90
N GLN A 1058 -4.90 17.50 -8.87
CA GLN A 1058 -5.23 18.29 -7.67
C GLN A 1058 -6.67 18.01 -7.21
N ALA A 1059 -7.63 17.97 -8.13
CA ALA A 1059 -9.03 17.65 -7.82
C ALA A 1059 -9.20 16.23 -7.29
N ILE A 1060 -8.60 15.21 -7.94
CA ILE A 1060 -8.67 13.82 -7.49
C ILE A 1060 -8.08 13.65 -6.08
N THR A 1061 -6.94 14.27 -5.81
CA THR A 1061 -6.25 14.09 -4.52
C THR A 1061 -6.95 14.80 -3.38
N ILE A 1062 -7.47 16.03 -3.58
CA ILE A 1062 -8.33 16.72 -2.60
C ILE A 1062 -9.60 15.90 -2.30
N PHE A 1063 -10.21 15.31 -3.32
CA PHE A 1063 -11.39 14.46 -3.15
C PHE A 1063 -11.06 13.15 -2.40
N GLY A 1064 -9.89 12.56 -2.68
CA GLY A 1064 -9.36 11.39 -1.97
C GLY A 1064 -9.05 11.64 -0.49
N GLU A 1065 -8.40 12.76 -0.17
CA GLU A 1065 -8.12 13.15 1.22
C GLU A 1065 -9.44 13.38 2.00
N LYS A 1066 -10.44 14.04 1.38
CA LYS A 1066 -11.78 14.21 1.98
C LYS A 1066 -12.55 12.89 2.18
N MET A 1067 -12.44 11.93 1.26
CA MET A 1067 -13.03 10.60 1.40
C MET A 1067 -12.38 9.79 2.54
N ILE A 1068 -11.06 9.81 2.65
CA ILE A 1068 -10.31 9.00 3.63
C ILE A 1068 -10.57 9.47 5.06
N ASN A 1069 -10.76 10.78 5.28
CA ASN A 1069 -11.06 11.33 6.61
C ASN A 1069 -12.48 10.98 7.12
N GLY A 1070 -13.34 10.35 6.31
CA GLY A 1070 -14.68 9.93 6.70
C GLY A 1070 -14.79 8.55 7.37
N GLU A 1071 -13.78 7.68 7.25
CA GLU A 1071 -13.83 6.30 7.78
C GLU A 1071 -12.71 6.00 8.79
N THR A 1072 -13.05 5.92 10.07
CA THR A 1072 -12.21 5.42 11.17
C THR A 1072 -12.00 3.90 11.09
N SER A 1073 -11.39 3.45 10.00
CA SER A 1073 -11.19 2.04 9.63
C SER A 1073 -9.99 1.39 10.32
N ASP A 1074 -9.96 1.48 11.65
CA ASP A 1074 -8.85 1.02 12.48
C ASP A 1074 -8.84 -0.52 12.69
N GLN A 1075 -8.57 -1.26 11.60
CA GLN A 1075 -8.17 -2.67 11.66
C GLN A 1075 -7.56 -3.21 10.35
N LYS A 1076 -6.56 -4.11 10.50
CA LYS A 1076 -5.96 -4.98 9.46
C LYS A 1076 -5.00 -4.36 8.42
N ARG A 1077 -4.11 -3.44 8.80
CA ARG A 1077 -2.87 -3.18 8.02
C ARG A 1077 -1.67 -4.02 8.52
N LYS A 1078 -1.61 -5.30 8.13
CA LYS A 1078 -0.40 -6.13 8.37
C LYS A 1078 0.70 -5.81 7.35
N HIS A 1079 1.86 -5.34 7.83
CA HIS A 1079 3.13 -5.19 7.09
C HIS A 1079 3.03 -4.62 5.65
N LYS A 1080 2.24 -3.55 5.43
CA LYS A 1080 2.38 -2.74 4.21
C LYS A 1080 3.65 -1.89 4.34
N ALA A 1081 4.50 -1.86 3.31
CA ALA A 1081 5.79 -1.14 3.36
C ALA A 1081 5.60 0.38 3.50
N ILE A 1082 6.52 1.08 4.18
CA ILE A 1082 6.37 2.49 4.62
C ILE A 1082 5.93 3.44 3.49
N TYR A 1083 6.58 3.35 2.32
CA TYR A 1083 6.26 4.18 1.14
C TYR A 1083 4.81 4.04 0.64
N SER A 1084 4.13 2.93 0.95
CA SER A 1084 2.79 2.62 0.45
C SER A 1084 1.63 3.35 1.16
N LYS A 1085 1.94 4.31 2.05
CA LYS A 1085 1.01 5.36 2.51
C LYS A 1085 0.97 6.56 1.55
N HIS A 1086 2.07 6.82 0.83
CA HIS A 1086 2.28 8.04 0.03
C HIS A 1086 2.09 7.85 -1.48
N ILE A 1087 2.08 6.59 -1.95
CA ILE A 1087 1.92 6.25 -3.37
C ILE A 1087 0.47 5.87 -3.67
N ILE A 1088 -0.10 6.50 -4.70
CA ILE A 1088 -1.38 6.15 -5.33
C ILE A 1088 -1.09 5.75 -6.78
N GLU A 1089 -1.64 4.62 -7.24
CA GLU A 1089 -1.52 4.17 -8.63
C GLU A 1089 -2.91 4.13 -9.26
N LEU A 1090 -3.16 5.01 -10.23
CA LEU A 1090 -4.39 5.10 -11.00
C LEU A 1090 -4.24 4.37 -12.33
N ASN A 1091 -5.32 3.79 -12.82
CA ASN A 1091 -5.37 3.00 -14.05
C ASN A 1091 -6.37 3.63 -15.03
N PHE A 1092 -5.88 4.16 -16.14
CA PHE A 1092 -6.69 4.70 -17.22
C PHE A 1092 -6.53 3.83 -18.47
N LYS A 1093 -7.49 3.90 -19.41
CA LYS A 1093 -7.58 2.99 -20.56
C LYS A 1093 -6.32 2.89 -21.44
N TYR A 1094 -5.48 3.94 -21.45
CA TYR A 1094 -4.31 4.06 -22.34
C TYR A 1094 -2.98 4.32 -21.60
N PHE A 1095 -3.02 4.55 -20.29
CA PHE A 1095 -1.84 4.80 -19.45
C PHE A 1095 -2.17 4.55 -17.97
N HIS A 1096 -1.16 4.20 -17.19
CA HIS A 1096 -1.19 4.19 -15.74
C HIS A 1096 -0.55 5.48 -15.21
N LEU A 1097 -0.97 5.91 -14.02
CA LEU A 1097 -0.50 7.17 -13.45
C LEU A 1097 -0.12 6.95 -11.99
N LEU A 1098 1.17 7.15 -11.70
CA LEU A 1098 1.73 6.94 -10.37
C LEU A 1098 1.93 8.29 -9.69
N ILE A 1099 1.15 8.55 -8.64
CA ILE A 1099 1.23 9.73 -7.79
C ILE A 1099 2.07 9.39 -6.56
N CYS A 1100 2.95 10.29 -6.14
CA CYS A 1100 3.60 10.23 -4.83
C CYS A 1100 3.51 11.59 -4.13
N ASP A 1101 2.78 11.63 -3.02
CA ASP A 1101 2.58 12.84 -2.21
C ASP A 1101 3.54 12.86 -1.01
N TYR A 1102 4.43 13.84 -0.94
CA TYR A 1102 5.39 13.98 0.16
C TYR A 1102 5.69 15.45 0.45
N GLN A 1103 5.29 15.91 1.64
CA GLN A 1103 5.48 17.29 2.13
C GLN A 1103 5.06 18.35 1.10
N SER A 1104 5.99 19.18 0.61
CA SER A 1104 5.71 20.25 -0.36
C SER A 1104 5.44 19.75 -1.78
N VAL A 1105 5.76 18.48 -2.07
CA VAL A 1105 5.83 17.90 -3.42
C VAL A 1105 4.73 16.88 -3.68
N ARG A 1106 4.09 17.03 -4.84
CA ARG A 1106 3.30 15.98 -5.50
C ARG A 1106 4.01 15.57 -6.78
N SER A 1107 4.55 14.36 -6.78
CA SER A 1107 5.26 13.79 -7.93
C SER A 1107 4.30 12.96 -8.80
N LEU A 1108 4.50 12.99 -10.12
CA LEU A 1108 3.78 12.18 -11.11
C LEU A 1108 4.74 11.40 -12.02
N LEU A 1109 4.45 10.11 -12.25
CA LEU A 1109 4.88 9.40 -13.47
C LEU A 1109 3.64 9.06 -14.31
N ILE A 1110 3.71 9.35 -15.61
CA ILE A 1110 2.81 8.77 -16.61
C ILE A 1110 3.50 7.52 -17.16
N LEU A 1111 2.80 6.39 -17.17
CA LEU A 1111 3.36 5.07 -17.43
C LEU A 1111 2.54 4.31 -18.48
N LYS A 1112 3.19 3.58 -19.37
CA LYS A 1112 2.54 2.75 -20.39
C LYS A 1112 1.88 1.49 -19.82
N GLU A 1113 2.44 0.95 -18.74
CA GLU A 1113 2.12 -0.31 -18.07
C GLU A 1113 2.19 -0.11 -16.54
N HIS A 1114 1.67 -1.07 -15.77
CA HIS A 1114 1.71 -1.00 -14.30
C HIS A 1114 3.14 -0.86 -13.73
N SER A 1115 3.26 -0.10 -12.63
CA SER A 1115 4.55 0.19 -12.00
C SER A 1115 5.07 -0.96 -11.13
N SER A 1116 6.35 -1.31 -11.31
CA SER A 1116 7.03 -2.31 -10.50
C SER A 1116 7.28 -1.83 -9.06
N ASP A 1117 7.46 -2.76 -8.12
CA ASP A 1117 7.81 -2.40 -6.74
C ASP A 1117 9.17 -1.68 -6.63
N ARG A 1118 10.10 -1.92 -7.57
CA ARG A 1118 11.36 -1.16 -7.64
C ARG A 1118 11.09 0.28 -8.07
N LEU A 1119 10.27 0.49 -9.11
CA LEU A 1119 9.88 1.82 -9.57
C LEU A 1119 9.16 2.60 -8.47
N LYS A 1120 8.15 1.99 -7.83
CA LYS A 1120 7.43 2.57 -6.68
C LYS A 1120 8.39 3.03 -5.58
N ARG A 1121 9.32 2.17 -5.17
CA ARG A 1121 10.31 2.51 -4.13
C ARG A 1121 11.25 3.64 -4.56
N GLN A 1122 11.77 3.63 -5.79
CA GLN A 1122 12.68 4.68 -6.26
C GLN A 1122 11.98 6.02 -6.45
N PHE A 1123 10.72 6.00 -6.90
CA PHE A 1123 9.91 7.20 -7.10
C PHE A 1123 9.52 7.88 -5.78
N TYR A 1124 9.26 7.10 -4.72
CA TYR A 1124 9.13 7.64 -3.36
C TYR A 1124 10.44 8.29 -2.88
N LEU A 1125 11.58 7.60 -3.02
CA LEU A 1125 12.88 8.14 -2.60
C LEU A 1125 13.29 9.40 -3.39
N LEU A 1126 12.94 9.47 -4.68
CA LEU A 1126 13.09 10.66 -5.50
C LEU A 1126 12.25 11.83 -4.97
N SER A 1127 10.99 11.59 -4.62
CA SER A 1127 10.09 12.62 -4.06
C SER A 1127 10.65 13.17 -2.74
N VAL A 1128 11.13 12.28 -1.87
CA VAL A 1128 11.79 12.65 -0.60
C VAL A 1128 13.07 13.47 -0.84
N GLU A 1129 13.93 13.11 -1.80
CA GLU A 1129 15.17 13.88 -2.04
C GLU A 1129 14.96 15.16 -2.86
N ILE A 1130 13.87 15.29 -3.63
CA ILE A 1130 13.44 16.57 -4.21
C ILE A 1130 13.02 17.51 -3.09
N ASP A 1131 12.10 17.09 -2.21
CA ASP A 1131 11.64 17.88 -1.07
C ASP A 1131 12.80 18.27 -0.14
N ALA A 1132 13.65 17.31 0.26
CA ALA A 1132 14.81 17.58 1.11
C ALA A 1132 15.92 18.46 0.49
N LYS A 1133 15.84 18.83 -0.80
CA LYS A 1133 16.80 19.71 -1.50
C LYS A 1133 16.18 20.98 -2.10
N LEU A 1134 14.86 21.04 -2.18
CA LEU A 1134 14.12 22.08 -2.88
C LEU A 1134 12.87 22.55 -2.13
N GLY A 1135 12.47 21.92 -1.02
CA GLY A 1135 11.26 22.23 -0.24
C GLY A 1135 11.09 23.72 0.04
N ASP A 1136 12.09 24.36 0.65
CA ASP A 1136 12.14 25.82 0.87
C ASP A 1136 11.81 26.69 -0.36
N LYS A 1137 12.12 26.20 -1.56
CA LYS A 1137 11.85 26.85 -2.85
C LYS A 1137 10.51 26.42 -3.46
N ILE A 1138 10.02 25.23 -3.15
CA ILE A 1138 8.74 24.68 -3.63
C ILE A 1138 7.59 25.26 -2.81
N GLU A 1139 7.74 25.38 -1.49
CA GLU A 1139 6.79 26.11 -0.64
C GLU A 1139 6.67 27.57 -1.07
N LYS A 1140 7.81 28.21 -1.38
CA LYS A 1140 7.90 29.61 -1.83
C LYS A 1140 7.79 29.77 -3.35
N PHE A 1141 7.32 28.74 -4.05
CA PHE A 1141 7.18 28.77 -5.51
C PHE A 1141 6.01 29.68 -5.92
N SER A 1142 6.32 30.68 -6.74
CA SER A 1142 5.38 31.69 -7.24
C SER A 1142 5.33 31.74 -8.79
N GLY A 1143 5.76 30.65 -9.45
CA GLY A 1143 5.79 30.52 -10.91
C GLY A 1143 7.17 30.61 -11.56
N ASP A 1144 8.22 31.02 -10.83
CA ASP A 1144 9.59 31.06 -11.34
C ASP A 1144 10.21 29.66 -11.44
N LEU A 1145 10.22 29.10 -12.65
CA LEU A 1145 10.80 27.79 -12.98
C LEU A 1145 12.35 27.77 -12.93
N THR A 1146 13.03 28.92 -12.80
CA THR A 1146 14.48 28.97 -12.97
C THR A 1146 15.24 28.27 -11.84
N GLY A 1147 16.15 27.37 -12.23
CA GLY A 1147 16.98 26.59 -11.31
C GLY A 1147 16.33 25.33 -10.73
N PHE A 1148 15.07 25.02 -11.07
CA PHE A 1148 14.48 23.71 -10.79
C PHE A 1148 14.98 22.64 -11.77
N GLU A 1149 14.86 22.91 -13.08
CA GLU A 1149 15.10 21.94 -14.15
C GLU A 1149 16.45 21.21 -14.03
N THR A 1150 17.56 21.93 -13.91
CA THR A 1150 18.91 21.33 -13.85
C THR A 1150 19.08 20.42 -12.63
N LYS A 1151 18.52 20.81 -11.48
CA LYS A 1151 18.61 20.02 -10.24
C LYS A 1151 17.72 18.78 -10.30
N ILE A 1152 16.50 18.92 -10.84
CA ILE A 1152 15.54 17.82 -10.95
C ILE A 1152 16.02 16.77 -11.96
N ASN A 1153 16.58 17.18 -13.12
CA ASN A 1153 17.17 16.23 -14.06
C ASN A 1153 18.27 15.36 -13.41
N ILE A 1154 19.19 15.96 -12.65
CA ILE A 1154 20.23 15.22 -11.91
C ILE A 1154 19.64 14.19 -10.92
N LEU A 1155 18.51 14.52 -10.27
CA LEU A 1155 17.82 13.60 -9.37
C LEU A 1155 17.05 12.49 -10.13
N LEU A 1156 16.43 12.83 -11.26
CA LEU A 1156 15.76 11.86 -12.14
C LEU A 1156 16.72 10.78 -12.64
N ASP A 1157 17.91 11.17 -13.11
CA ASP A 1157 18.92 10.20 -13.54
C ASP A 1157 19.49 9.38 -12.38
N LYS A 1158 19.68 10.00 -11.21
CA LYS A 1158 20.13 9.31 -9.98
C LYS A 1158 19.17 8.19 -9.54
N PHE A 1159 17.86 8.46 -9.51
CA PHE A 1159 16.86 7.56 -8.92
C PHE A 1159 16.14 6.67 -9.94
N LEU A 1160 15.76 7.22 -11.11
CA LEU A 1160 15.00 6.49 -12.13
C LEU A 1160 15.89 5.94 -13.25
N SER A 1161 17.16 6.36 -13.35
CA SER A 1161 18.12 5.93 -14.39
C SER A 1161 17.70 6.28 -15.82
N LEU A 1162 17.16 7.49 -16.03
CA LEU A 1162 16.59 7.89 -17.32
C LEU A 1162 17.63 8.04 -18.45
N TYR A 1163 18.92 8.14 -18.13
CA TYR A 1163 20.04 7.96 -19.06
C TYR A 1163 20.01 6.68 -19.92
N TYR A 1164 19.18 5.67 -19.62
CA TYR A 1164 18.94 4.53 -20.53
C TYR A 1164 18.03 4.86 -21.73
N SER A 1165 17.28 5.97 -21.68
CA SER A 1165 16.49 6.51 -22.79
C SER A 1165 17.26 7.48 -23.68
N GLU A 1166 18.34 8.07 -23.17
CA GLU A 1166 19.28 8.90 -23.94
C GLU A 1166 19.93 8.09 -25.09
N PRO A 1167 20.50 8.77 -26.10
CA PRO A 1167 21.27 8.09 -27.12
C PRO A 1167 22.70 7.79 -26.64
N PHE A 1168 23.21 6.64 -27.07
CA PHE A 1168 24.50 6.06 -26.74
C PHE A 1168 25.46 6.17 -27.93
N LYS A 1169 26.76 6.14 -27.63
CA LYS A 1169 27.87 6.10 -28.58
C LYS A 1169 28.76 4.88 -28.31
N LEU A 1170 29.40 4.37 -29.35
CA LEU A 1170 30.45 3.34 -29.22
C LEU A 1170 31.75 4.01 -28.73
N VAL A 1171 32.42 3.43 -27.74
CA VAL A 1171 33.56 4.10 -27.07
C VAL A 1171 34.85 4.09 -27.89
N ASP A 1172 35.09 3.04 -28.67
CA ASP A 1172 36.42 2.76 -29.23
C ASP A 1172 36.41 2.22 -30.66
N SER A 1173 37.56 2.34 -31.32
CA SER A 1173 37.72 2.05 -32.76
C SER A 1173 37.45 0.58 -33.13
N ALA A 1174 37.17 0.35 -34.42
CA ALA A 1174 36.85 -0.98 -34.97
C ALA A 1174 37.92 -2.06 -34.64
N SER A 1175 39.19 -1.66 -34.46
CA SER A 1175 40.29 -2.52 -34.04
C SER A 1175 40.05 -3.19 -32.68
N TYR A 1176 39.57 -2.44 -31.69
CA TYR A 1176 39.25 -2.97 -30.36
C TYR A 1176 38.04 -3.90 -30.40
N MET A 1177 37.05 -3.57 -31.24
CA MET A 1177 35.88 -4.43 -31.46
C MET A 1177 36.23 -5.76 -32.14
N GLN A 1178 37.27 -5.83 -32.97
CA GLN A 1178 37.79 -7.11 -33.48
C GLN A 1178 38.53 -7.92 -32.41
N TYR A 1179 39.20 -7.26 -31.45
CA TYR A 1179 39.85 -7.94 -30.34
C TYR A 1179 38.81 -8.59 -29.40
N LEU A 1180 37.80 -7.84 -28.96
CA LEU A 1180 36.72 -8.35 -28.09
C LEU A 1180 35.92 -9.50 -28.72
N LYS A 1181 35.75 -9.49 -30.05
CA LYS A 1181 35.13 -10.61 -30.79
C LYS A 1181 36.02 -11.86 -30.85
N LYS A 1182 37.33 -11.73 -30.69
CA LYS A 1182 38.30 -12.86 -30.70
C LYS A 1182 38.58 -13.41 -29.30
N SER A 1183 38.46 -12.62 -28.22
CA SER A 1183 38.83 -13.06 -26.86
C SER A 1183 37.87 -14.08 -26.22
N ARG A 1184 36.72 -14.38 -26.86
CA ARG A 1184 35.63 -15.23 -26.34
C ARG A 1184 34.97 -14.74 -25.04
N GLU A 1185 35.23 -13.51 -24.62
CA GLU A 1185 34.64 -12.93 -23.41
C GLU A 1185 33.16 -12.50 -23.56
N LEU A 1186 32.73 -12.26 -24.79
CA LEU A 1186 31.37 -11.89 -25.14
C LEU A 1186 30.58 -13.14 -25.56
N GLN A 1187 29.35 -13.30 -25.09
CA GLN A 1187 28.46 -14.37 -25.52
C GLN A 1187 27.94 -14.13 -26.94
N SER A 1188 27.35 -15.14 -27.57
CA SER A 1188 26.85 -15.04 -28.96
C SER A 1188 25.81 -13.92 -29.13
N ILE A 1189 24.99 -13.66 -28.10
CA ILE A 1189 23.99 -12.60 -28.08
C ILE A 1189 24.63 -11.20 -27.89
N ASP A 1190 25.64 -11.06 -27.02
CA ASP A 1190 26.44 -9.83 -26.91
C ASP A 1190 27.08 -9.48 -28.27
N VAL A 1191 27.66 -10.48 -28.95
CA VAL A 1191 28.29 -10.31 -30.27
C VAL A 1191 27.25 -9.98 -31.36
N ARG A 1192 26.04 -10.56 -31.32
CA ARG A 1192 24.94 -10.20 -32.24
C ARG A 1192 24.53 -8.75 -32.05
N ILE A 1193 24.31 -8.31 -30.82
CA ILE A 1193 23.88 -6.93 -30.51
C ILE A 1193 25.01 -5.93 -30.82
N LEU A 1194 26.26 -6.27 -30.51
CA LEU A 1194 27.42 -5.48 -30.92
C LEU A 1194 27.57 -5.41 -32.45
N ASN A 1195 27.14 -6.42 -33.20
CA ASN A 1195 27.07 -6.34 -34.67
C ASN A 1195 25.97 -5.39 -35.17
N VAL A 1196 24.79 -5.39 -34.55
CA VAL A 1196 23.70 -4.42 -34.85
C VAL A 1196 24.17 -3.00 -34.56
N ILE A 1197 24.76 -2.75 -33.38
CA ILE A 1197 25.33 -1.46 -32.99
C ILE A 1197 26.43 -1.03 -33.98
N ILE A 1198 27.34 -1.92 -34.39
CA ILE A 1198 28.40 -1.63 -35.38
C ILE A 1198 27.83 -1.40 -36.79
N ALA A 1199 26.68 -1.98 -37.13
CA ALA A 1199 25.98 -1.70 -38.38
C ALA A 1199 25.33 -0.31 -38.34
N ARG A 1200 24.58 0.02 -37.28
CA ARG A 1200 23.95 1.34 -37.09
C ARG A 1200 24.98 2.48 -37.06
N THR A 1201 26.08 2.28 -36.32
CA THR A 1201 27.16 3.28 -36.14
C THR A 1201 28.03 3.58 -37.36
N LYS A 1202 27.79 2.90 -38.49
CA LYS A 1202 28.30 3.34 -39.80
C LYS A 1202 27.50 4.50 -40.41
N PHE A 1203 26.23 4.64 -40.03
CA PHE A 1203 25.30 5.61 -40.61
C PHE A 1203 24.94 6.71 -39.60
N GLU A 1204 24.62 6.33 -38.36
CA GLU A 1204 24.29 7.23 -37.25
C GLU A 1204 25.33 7.02 -36.15
N LYS A 1205 26.19 8.01 -35.85
CA LYS A 1205 27.23 7.87 -34.80
C LYS A 1205 26.70 7.55 -33.39
N GLU A 1206 25.39 7.71 -33.23
CA GLU A 1206 24.63 7.76 -31.99
C GLU A 1206 23.34 6.95 -32.17
N PHE A 1207 22.92 6.21 -31.14
CA PHE A 1207 21.77 5.29 -31.22
C PHE A 1207 21.06 5.18 -29.87
N THR A 1208 19.72 5.12 -29.84
CA THR A 1208 18.97 4.83 -28.61
C THR A 1208 18.89 3.32 -28.37
N LEU A 1209 18.87 2.89 -27.10
CA LEU A 1209 18.87 1.47 -26.76
C LEU A 1209 17.59 0.74 -27.22
N ASN A 1210 16.44 1.44 -27.25
CA ASN A 1210 15.19 0.91 -27.81
C ASN A 1210 15.34 0.50 -29.29
N LYS A 1211 15.98 1.35 -30.11
CA LYS A 1211 16.20 1.10 -31.54
C LYS A 1211 17.06 -0.16 -31.77
N ILE A 1212 18.06 -0.38 -30.92
CA ILE A 1212 18.89 -1.61 -30.94
C ILE A 1212 18.09 -2.85 -30.50
N VAL A 1213 17.14 -2.70 -29.56
CA VAL A 1213 16.24 -3.80 -29.16
C VAL A 1213 15.28 -4.17 -30.29
N GLU A 1214 14.77 -3.18 -31.03
CA GLU A 1214 13.88 -3.38 -32.18
C GLU A 1214 14.59 -3.94 -33.42
N GLU A 1215 15.84 -3.53 -33.67
CA GLU A 1215 16.69 -4.07 -34.75
C GLU A 1215 17.28 -5.46 -34.43
N THR A 1216 17.32 -5.85 -33.15
CA THR A 1216 17.84 -7.17 -32.75
C THR A 1216 16.75 -8.23 -32.83
N ASN A 1217 16.72 -8.99 -33.93
CA ASN A 1217 15.86 -10.17 -34.07
C ASN A 1217 16.28 -11.29 -33.08
N GLU A 1218 15.69 -11.23 -31.88
CA GLU A 1218 15.77 -12.24 -30.83
C GLU A 1218 14.41 -12.29 -30.11
N LYS A 1219 13.87 -13.49 -29.90
CA LYS A 1219 12.50 -13.68 -29.40
C LYS A 1219 12.38 -13.45 -27.89
N ASN A 1220 13.50 -13.46 -27.17
CA ASN A 1220 13.56 -13.18 -25.73
C ASN A 1220 14.25 -11.83 -25.46
N ILE A 1221 13.44 -10.78 -25.33
CA ILE A 1221 13.88 -9.39 -25.11
C ILE A 1221 14.75 -9.25 -23.85
N ASP A 1222 14.55 -10.09 -22.82
CA ASP A 1222 15.36 -10.04 -21.60
C ASP A 1222 16.83 -10.43 -21.86
N LEU A 1223 17.10 -11.30 -22.84
CA LEU A 1223 18.49 -11.57 -23.27
C LEU A 1223 19.12 -10.34 -23.95
N ILE A 1224 18.32 -9.53 -24.64
CA ILE A 1224 18.79 -8.29 -25.28
C ILE A 1224 19.16 -7.26 -24.21
N TYR A 1225 18.27 -6.98 -23.25
CA TYR A 1225 18.56 -6.08 -22.13
C TYR A 1225 19.75 -6.55 -21.29
N GLY A 1226 19.85 -7.85 -20.98
CA GLY A 1226 20.99 -8.42 -20.25
C GLY A 1226 22.32 -8.25 -20.98
N SER A 1227 22.31 -8.32 -22.31
CA SER A 1227 23.51 -8.11 -23.13
C SER A 1227 23.88 -6.62 -23.23
N LEU A 1228 22.89 -5.73 -23.37
CA LEU A 1228 23.12 -4.28 -23.35
C LEU A 1228 23.75 -3.83 -22.01
N LEU A 1229 23.27 -4.37 -20.89
CA LEU A 1229 23.88 -4.20 -19.57
C LEU A 1229 25.35 -4.66 -19.51
N ASN A 1230 25.68 -5.81 -20.12
CA ASN A 1230 27.06 -6.32 -20.20
C ASN A 1230 27.96 -5.41 -21.05
N LEU A 1231 27.46 -4.90 -22.19
CA LEU A 1231 28.18 -3.96 -23.05
C LEU A 1231 28.41 -2.59 -22.37
N ILE A 1232 27.43 -2.09 -21.61
CA ILE A 1232 27.55 -0.84 -20.82
C ILE A 1232 28.53 -1.04 -19.65
N GLY A 1233 28.38 -2.12 -18.87
CA GLY A 1233 29.27 -2.44 -17.75
C GLY A 1233 30.74 -2.65 -18.15
N ARG A 1234 30.99 -3.04 -19.41
CA ARG A 1234 32.32 -3.14 -20.01
C ARG A 1234 32.82 -1.83 -20.65
N ASN A 1235 32.07 -0.74 -20.57
CA ASN A 1235 32.31 0.53 -21.27
C ASN A 1235 32.54 0.36 -22.80
N ILE A 1236 31.82 -0.57 -23.44
CA ILE A 1236 31.86 -0.74 -24.90
C ILE A 1236 30.94 0.29 -25.56
N ILE A 1237 29.79 0.55 -24.93
CA ILE A 1237 28.84 1.62 -25.27
C ILE A 1237 28.57 2.46 -24.03
N VAL A 1238 28.40 3.78 -24.20
CA VAL A 1238 28.16 4.75 -23.12
C VAL A 1238 27.20 5.85 -23.58
N PRO A 1239 26.48 6.56 -22.68
CA PRO A 1239 25.69 7.73 -23.04
C PRO A 1239 26.55 8.83 -23.71
N ILE A 1240 25.96 9.64 -24.59
CA ILE A 1240 26.70 10.69 -25.30
C ILE A 1240 27.36 11.70 -24.36
N HIS A 1241 26.70 12.06 -23.27
CA HIS A 1241 27.19 13.08 -22.33
C HIS A 1241 28.37 12.62 -21.46
N TYR A 1242 28.65 11.31 -21.40
CA TYR A 1242 29.76 10.73 -20.65
C TYR A 1242 31.13 11.14 -21.23
N LYS A 1243 31.99 11.74 -20.40
CA LYS A 1243 33.37 12.11 -20.76
C LYS A 1243 34.36 11.03 -20.27
N LYS A 1244 35.45 10.85 -21.01
CA LYS A 1244 36.47 9.81 -20.73
C LYS A 1244 37.32 10.22 -19.51
N GLY A 1245 36.77 9.99 -18.32
CA GLY A 1245 37.33 10.37 -17.02
C GLY A 1245 36.31 10.39 -15.88
N ASP A 1246 35.02 10.53 -16.21
CA ASP A 1246 33.93 10.51 -15.22
C ASP A 1246 33.76 9.10 -14.62
N SER A 1247 33.31 9.00 -13.37
CA SER A 1247 33.00 7.70 -12.76
C SER A 1247 31.61 7.21 -13.22
N HIS A 1248 31.56 6.19 -14.08
CA HIS A 1248 30.31 5.63 -14.59
C HIS A 1248 29.31 5.29 -13.45
N PRO A 1249 28.07 5.78 -13.45
CA PRO A 1249 27.13 5.63 -12.32
C PRO A 1249 26.94 4.17 -11.88
N LEU A 1250 26.83 3.24 -12.84
CA LEU A 1250 26.69 1.80 -12.58
C LEU A 1250 27.94 1.13 -11.96
N LEU A 1251 29.15 1.67 -12.17
CA LEU A 1251 30.39 1.05 -11.70
C LEU A 1251 30.74 1.42 -10.26
N GLY A 1252 30.06 2.40 -9.66
CA GLY A 1252 30.21 2.74 -8.24
C GLY A 1252 29.61 1.69 -7.28
N GLY A 1253 28.69 0.84 -7.75
CA GLY A 1253 28.00 -0.18 -6.94
C GLY A 1253 28.34 -1.64 -7.31
N LEU A 1254 29.36 -1.87 -8.14
CA LEU A 1254 29.77 -3.18 -8.66
C LEU A 1254 31.26 -3.49 -8.45
N LYS A 1255 31.88 -2.85 -7.46
CA LYS A 1255 33.25 -3.10 -6.97
C LYS A 1255 33.22 -3.72 -5.57
#